data_AF-A0A931FHU0-F1
#
_entry.id   AF-A0A931FHU0-F1
#
_cell.length_a   1.000
_cell.length_b   1.000
_cell.length_c   1.000
_cell.angle_alpha   90.00
_cell.angle_beta   90.00
_cell.angle_gamma   90.00
#
_symmetry.space_group_name_H-M   'P 1'
#
loop_
_entity.id
_entity.type
_entity.pdbx_description
1 polymer ?
#
loop_
_entity_poly.entity_id
_entity_poly.type
_entity_poly.pdbx_seq_one_letter_code
_entity_poly.pdbx_strand_id
1 'polypeptide(L)'
;MSTGRTDGSRAAAQSADTTAADGASSAPRTLAEDLRGRDDAALAALLRSRPDLVHPVPADVTQLATRSSTRASVVRALERLDLFTLQVAEALAVASDPCAPAELYALLGVAEDPAAAAALAPALVTLREAALLWGTDERLRLIRTARDVLAPAGGQTGPTGLGPTFAEAGAGLSPGRLQEILADAGLPSTHDQVSALASLSALFRDRTRADALLGEAPEGARGVLNKLLWGPPFGATPPRAVRAAEARTPVEWLQARGFLLPAGRDAVVLPREVALYLRGGLVHRQLEPTAPEVAITRTLDADQADRAAAAQAFTAVRTVEEALDLWSTDSPPVLRAGGLGVRELRRTAQQLDISEQLTAFWLELAYGAGLLAPDGEADERWAPTPAYDEWLRRPVAERWLLLARTWLTATRVAALVGGRDAKDKVLPALGSGLDRALAPEIRRDTLLLLAALPVGSAGDAGALTDRLRWAHPLRGGELRDRLVTWTVDEAELLGLTGRGALARFAVPLLDGDEASVERRLDVLLPQPLDQVILQPDLTAIAPGPLRTPLAQTLAVAADVESKGGATVYRFTPESVRRALDAGRSASELHAFLAEHSSTPVPQPLSYLVDDVARRHGRLRIGAASAYLRCDDDALLDELLADRRAAQLRLRRLAPTVLAAQADPAAVLTQLRAMGYAPAAESAEGDVLISRPDARRTPPRTPPAPVPDGPPPVTPALVSAALKAIRAGDRAATVPHRDVTPGGPLPRTPAAETLATLQTAVLTGDPVWIGYVNADGAARQHVIEPVRVEGGIVTAFDQADEEMHTFRLHRITGVAELAQDEA
;
A
#
# COMPACT_ATOMS: atom_id res chain seq x y z
N MET A 1 -81.31 42.27 -39.68
CA MET A 1 -81.29 41.29 -40.79
C MET A 1 -79.90 41.33 -41.40
N SER A 2 -79.16 40.25 -41.61
CA SER A 2 -79.33 38.85 -41.23
C SER A 2 -77.97 38.19 -41.49
N THR A 3 -77.44 37.51 -40.47
CA THR A 3 -76.81 36.17 -40.50
C THR A 3 -75.82 35.84 -41.64
N GLY A 4 -74.59 35.39 -41.42
CA GLY A 4 -73.95 34.86 -40.23
C GLY A 4 -72.83 33.89 -40.64
N ARG A 5 -71.85 33.76 -39.74
CA ARG A 5 -70.80 32.72 -39.65
C ARG A 5 -69.53 32.91 -40.48
N THR A 6 -68.59 33.67 -39.92
CA THR A 6 -67.15 33.38 -39.94
C THR A 6 -66.55 33.97 -38.67
N ASP A 7 -66.26 33.10 -37.70
CA ASP A 7 -65.35 33.30 -36.57
C ASP A 7 -65.11 31.89 -36.02
N GLY A 8 -63.89 31.40 -35.81
CA GLY A 8 -62.70 32.16 -35.48
C GLY A 8 -62.09 31.44 -34.29
N SER A 9 -61.24 30.46 -34.60
CA SER A 9 -60.08 30.01 -33.82
C SER A 9 -59.96 30.57 -32.38
N ARG A 10 -60.74 30.02 -31.44
CA ARG A 10 -60.65 30.39 -30.01
C ARG A 10 -61.08 29.27 -29.05
N ALA A 11 -60.67 28.03 -29.34
CA ALA A 11 -60.94 26.88 -28.46
C ALA A 11 -59.86 25.78 -28.43
N ALA A 12 -58.64 26.04 -28.93
CA ALA A 12 -57.56 25.03 -28.95
C ALA A 12 -56.20 25.56 -28.47
N ALA A 13 -56.20 26.57 -27.59
CA ALA A 13 -54.98 27.18 -27.04
C ALA A 13 -55.04 27.38 -25.51
N GLN A 14 -55.82 26.56 -24.79
CA GLN A 14 -56.01 26.70 -23.33
C GLN A 14 -56.00 25.36 -22.56
N SER A 15 -55.41 24.30 -23.13
CA SER A 15 -55.25 23.01 -22.45
C SER A 15 -53.85 22.40 -22.62
N ALA A 16 -52.87 23.19 -23.07
CA ALA A 16 -51.49 22.76 -23.28
C ALA A 16 -50.45 23.63 -22.53
N ASP A 17 -50.91 24.50 -21.62
CA ASP A 17 -50.07 25.50 -20.95
C ASP A 17 -50.11 25.39 -19.41
N THR A 18 -50.54 24.24 -18.88
CA THR A 18 -50.66 23.99 -17.42
C THR A 18 -49.93 22.74 -16.94
N THR A 19 -48.97 22.22 -17.71
CA THR A 19 -48.11 21.09 -17.30
C THR A 19 -46.62 21.33 -17.55
N ALA A 20 -46.21 22.55 -17.91
CA ALA A 20 -44.81 22.90 -18.18
C ALA A 20 -44.22 23.94 -17.20
N ALA A 21 -44.83 24.10 -16.01
CA ALA A 21 -44.39 25.09 -15.02
C ALA A 21 -44.13 24.53 -13.60
N ASP A 22 -44.12 23.20 -13.41
CA ASP A 22 -43.70 22.56 -12.15
C ASP A 22 -42.49 21.65 -12.39
N GLY A 23 -41.32 22.27 -12.47
CA GLY A 23 -40.05 21.58 -12.69
C GLY A 23 -38.83 22.47 -12.56
N ALA A 24 -38.94 23.61 -11.84
CA ALA A 24 -37.76 24.30 -11.35
C ALA A 24 -37.19 23.42 -10.23
N SER A 25 -36.21 22.56 -10.54
CA SER A 25 -35.59 21.68 -9.55
C SER A 25 -35.10 22.53 -8.38
N SER A 26 -35.78 22.44 -7.24
CA SER A 26 -35.37 23.14 -6.03
C SER A 26 -33.94 22.72 -5.69
N ALA A 27 -33.05 23.69 -5.41
CA ALA A 27 -31.67 23.39 -5.04
C ALA A 27 -31.65 22.36 -3.89
N PRO A 28 -30.75 21.35 -3.93
CA PRO A 28 -30.70 20.32 -2.91
C PRO A 28 -30.51 20.97 -1.54
N ARG A 29 -31.28 20.52 -0.55
CA ARG A 29 -31.26 21.03 0.84
C ARG A 29 -30.32 20.21 1.72
N THR A 30 -29.99 19.00 1.31
CA THR A 30 -29.09 18.09 2.02
C THR A 30 -28.13 17.40 1.06
N LEU A 31 -27.02 16.86 1.59
CA LEU A 31 -26.09 16.03 0.83
C LEU A 31 -26.78 14.77 0.27
N ALA A 32 -27.74 14.19 0.99
CA ALA A 32 -28.47 13.01 0.51
C ALA A 32 -29.33 13.33 -0.71
N GLU A 33 -30.01 14.49 -0.73
CA GLU A 33 -30.74 14.97 -1.92
C GLU A 33 -29.81 15.25 -3.11
N ASP A 34 -28.65 15.86 -2.86
CA ASP A 34 -27.63 16.10 -3.88
C ASP A 34 -27.15 14.78 -4.50
N LEU A 35 -26.74 13.81 -3.67
CA LEU A 35 -26.29 12.49 -4.11
C LEU A 35 -27.39 11.70 -4.85
N ARG A 36 -28.65 11.84 -4.44
CA ARG A 36 -29.79 11.18 -5.11
C ARG A 36 -29.98 11.68 -6.53
N GLY A 37 -29.77 12.98 -6.74
CA GLY A 37 -29.84 13.63 -8.05
C GLY A 37 -28.66 13.34 -8.99
N ARG A 38 -27.58 12.73 -8.51
CA ARG A 38 -26.43 12.36 -9.35
C ARG A 38 -26.72 11.13 -10.19
N ASP A 39 -26.11 11.04 -11.37
CA ASP A 39 -26.19 9.85 -12.21
C ASP A 39 -25.30 8.71 -11.69
N ASP A 40 -25.44 7.52 -12.28
CA ASP A 40 -24.68 6.35 -11.87
C ASP A 40 -23.18 6.48 -12.16
N ALA A 41 -22.79 7.29 -13.15
CA ALA A 41 -21.38 7.55 -13.46
C ALA A 41 -20.70 8.37 -12.34
N ALA A 42 -21.38 9.41 -11.85
CA ALA A 42 -20.94 10.24 -10.74
C ALA A 42 -20.92 9.48 -9.42
N LEU A 43 -21.93 8.64 -9.14
CA LEU A 43 -21.88 7.76 -7.97
C LEU A 43 -20.77 6.72 -8.09
N ALA A 44 -20.52 6.15 -9.28
CA ALA A 44 -19.38 5.26 -9.50
C ALA A 44 -18.04 5.97 -9.23
N ALA A 45 -17.90 7.21 -9.67
CA ALA A 45 -16.71 8.02 -9.41
C ALA A 45 -16.51 8.27 -7.90
N LEU A 46 -17.57 8.54 -7.15
CA LEU A 46 -17.54 8.64 -5.69
C LEU A 46 -17.05 7.33 -5.03
N LEU A 47 -17.59 6.18 -5.43
CA LEU A 47 -17.19 4.89 -4.85
C LEU A 47 -15.75 4.50 -5.21
N ARG A 48 -15.24 4.89 -6.39
CA ARG A 48 -13.83 4.69 -6.78
C ARG A 48 -12.89 5.62 -6.02
N SER A 49 -13.26 6.89 -5.87
CA SER A 49 -12.44 7.89 -5.16
C SER A 49 -12.44 7.66 -3.64
N ARG A 50 -13.51 7.07 -3.10
CA ARG A 50 -13.64 6.74 -1.66
C ARG A 50 -13.98 5.26 -1.44
N PRO A 51 -12.98 4.35 -1.57
CA PRO A 51 -13.17 2.91 -1.36
C PRO A 51 -13.77 2.52 -0.01
N ASP A 52 -13.56 3.33 1.03
CA ASP A 52 -14.08 3.11 2.39
C ASP A 52 -15.61 3.21 2.49
N LEU A 53 -16.27 3.78 1.47
CA LEU A 53 -17.73 3.82 1.39
C LEU A 53 -18.34 2.47 1.00
N VAL A 54 -17.57 1.56 0.40
CA VAL A 54 -18.06 0.29 -0.19
C VAL A 54 -17.88 -0.91 0.75
N HIS A 55 -17.21 -0.74 1.89
CA HIS A 55 -16.93 -1.82 2.83
C HIS A 55 -17.56 -1.56 4.21
N PRO A 56 -18.73 -2.14 4.54
CA PRO A 56 -19.63 -2.94 3.68
C PRO A 56 -20.36 -2.07 2.62
N VAL A 57 -21.11 -2.67 1.69
CA VAL A 57 -21.87 -1.90 0.67
C VAL A 57 -23.03 -1.14 1.33
N PRO A 58 -23.25 0.15 1.04
CA PRO A 58 -24.38 0.89 1.57
C PRO A 58 -25.73 0.38 1.01
N ALA A 59 -26.77 0.38 1.84
CA ALA A 59 -28.11 -0.03 1.48
C ALA A 59 -28.82 0.99 0.57
N ASP A 60 -28.61 2.29 0.79
CA ASP A 60 -29.25 3.38 0.06
C ASP A 60 -28.39 4.66 0.04
N VAL A 61 -28.90 5.71 -0.62
CA VAL A 61 -28.21 7.01 -0.76
C VAL A 61 -28.09 7.75 0.57
N THR A 62 -29.04 7.59 1.49
CA THR A 62 -29.01 8.24 2.81
C THR A 62 -27.89 7.66 3.68
N GLN A 63 -27.70 6.35 3.65
CA GLN A 63 -26.58 5.68 4.32
C GLN A 63 -25.24 6.06 3.68
N LEU A 64 -25.17 6.14 2.34
CA LEU A 64 -23.99 6.63 1.63
C LEU A 64 -23.62 8.06 2.06
N ALA A 65 -24.60 8.98 2.11
CA ALA A 65 -24.42 10.35 2.55
C ALA A 65 -23.90 10.42 4.00
N THR A 66 -24.51 9.65 4.90
CA THR A 66 -24.11 9.56 6.32
C THR A 66 -22.67 9.08 6.45
N ARG A 67 -22.31 7.99 5.75
CA ARG A 67 -20.94 7.43 5.79
C ARG A 67 -19.90 8.37 5.21
N SER A 68 -20.20 9.02 4.09
CA SER A 68 -19.33 10.02 3.47
C SER A 68 -19.08 11.24 4.34
N SER A 69 -19.97 11.51 5.31
CA SER A 69 -19.86 12.62 6.26
C SER A 69 -19.16 12.22 7.58
N THR A 70 -18.77 10.96 7.77
CA THR A 70 -18.06 10.54 8.99
C THR A 70 -16.64 11.11 9.02
N ARG A 71 -16.13 11.47 10.20
CA ARG A 71 -14.80 12.08 10.35
C ARG A 71 -13.69 11.23 9.72
N ALA A 72 -13.68 9.91 9.96
CA ALA A 72 -12.66 9.01 9.42
C ALA A 72 -12.68 8.97 7.88
N SER A 73 -13.87 8.93 7.28
CA SER A 73 -14.03 8.91 5.82
C SER A 73 -13.62 10.26 5.20
N VAL A 74 -13.98 11.37 5.85
CA VAL A 74 -13.61 12.73 5.40
C VAL A 74 -12.11 12.95 5.45
N VAL A 75 -11.43 12.55 6.52
CA VAL A 75 -9.95 12.65 6.62
C VAL A 75 -9.27 11.89 5.50
N ARG A 76 -9.70 10.65 5.22
CA ARG A 76 -9.17 9.84 4.10
C ARG A 76 -9.41 10.49 2.73
N ALA A 77 -10.54 11.17 2.55
CA ALA A 77 -10.84 11.89 1.32
C ALA A 77 -9.95 13.13 1.16
N LEU A 78 -9.74 13.90 2.24
CA LEU A 78 -8.84 15.06 2.25
C LEU A 78 -7.40 14.66 1.98
N GLU A 79 -6.95 13.52 2.50
CA GLU A 79 -5.60 12.97 2.26
C GLU A 79 -5.32 12.63 0.78
N ARG A 80 -6.36 12.48 -0.05
CA ARG A 80 -6.24 12.19 -1.49
C ARG A 80 -6.27 13.43 -2.38
N LEU A 81 -6.56 14.61 -1.82
CA LEU A 81 -6.60 15.85 -2.60
C LEU A 81 -5.18 16.31 -2.93
N ASP A 82 -4.99 16.88 -4.12
CA ASP A 82 -3.80 17.67 -4.41
C ASP A 82 -3.77 18.97 -3.60
N LEU A 83 -2.61 19.62 -3.58
CA LEU A 83 -2.37 20.82 -2.78
C LEU A 83 -3.33 21.95 -3.13
N PHE A 84 -3.58 22.21 -4.42
CA PHE A 84 -4.49 23.28 -4.79
C PHE A 84 -5.94 22.98 -4.38
N THR A 85 -6.40 21.76 -4.61
CA THR A 85 -7.76 21.33 -4.24
C THR A 85 -7.95 21.36 -2.73
N LEU A 86 -6.93 21.01 -1.95
CA LEU A 86 -6.90 21.20 -0.50
C LEU A 86 -6.98 22.68 -0.12
N GLN A 87 -6.21 23.55 -0.77
CA GLN A 87 -6.25 25.00 -0.53
C GLN A 87 -7.64 25.60 -0.81
N VAL A 88 -8.33 25.11 -1.85
CA VAL A 88 -9.72 25.47 -2.16
C VAL A 88 -10.67 24.99 -1.06
N ALA A 89 -10.52 23.75 -0.57
CA ALA A 89 -11.34 23.22 0.52
C ALA A 89 -11.13 24.00 1.83
N GLU A 90 -9.89 24.39 2.13
CA GLU A 90 -9.55 25.22 3.30
C GLU A 90 -10.14 26.63 3.19
N ALA A 91 -10.12 27.24 1.99
CA ALA A 91 -10.79 28.51 1.76
C ALA A 91 -12.30 28.40 1.95
N LEU A 92 -12.93 27.34 1.44
CA LEU A 92 -14.36 27.05 1.66
C LEU A 92 -14.69 26.81 3.14
N ALA A 93 -13.79 26.21 3.92
CA ALA A 93 -13.98 25.99 5.35
C ALA A 93 -13.98 27.30 6.15
N VAL A 94 -13.35 28.34 5.62
CA VAL A 94 -13.26 29.69 6.21
C VAL A 94 -14.38 30.61 5.72
N ALA A 95 -14.88 30.38 4.50
CA ALA A 95 -15.94 31.15 3.85
C ALA A 95 -17.32 30.99 4.52
N SER A 96 -18.24 31.86 4.14
CA SER A 96 -19.67 31.77 4.50
C SER A 96 -20.30 30.44 4.05
N ASP A 97 -21.38 30.00 4.70
CA ASP A 97 -22.12 28.78 4.34
C ASP A 97 -23.61 29.09 4.07
N PRO A 98 -24.09 29.01 2.81
CA PRO A 98 -23.35 28.65 1.60
C PRO A 98 -22.37 29.74 1.17
N CYS A 99 -21.30 29.34 0.48
CA CYS A 99 -20.30 30.25 -0.09
C CYS A 99 -20.70 30.64 -1.52
N ALA A 100 -20.65 31.94 -1.82
CA ALA A 100 -20.81 32.44 -3.19
C ALA A 100 -19.47 32.34 -3.95
N PRO A 101 -19.45 32.05 -5.26
CA PRO A 101 -18.21 31.95 -6.04
C PRO A 101 -17.32 33.19 -5.93
N ALA A 102 -17.91 34.39 -5.94
CA ALA A 102 -17.17 35.64 -5.82
C ALA A 102 -16.41 35.77 -4.48
N GLU A 103 -16.99 35.24 -3.39
CA GLU A 103 -16.31 35.20 -2.07
C GLU A 103 -15.13 34.24 -2.13
N LEU A 104 -15.31 33.03 -2.69
CA LEU A 104 -14.22 32.07 -2.85
C LEU A 104 -13.08 32.64 -3.71
N TYR A 105 -13.40 33.33 -4.81
CA TYR A 105 -12.40 33.95 -5.69
C TYR A 105 -11.60 35.02 -4.96
N ALA A 106 -12.26 35.82 -4.12
CA ALA A 106 -11.59 36.83 -3.30
C ALA A 106 -10.70 36.21 -2.21
N LEU A 107 -11.16 35.14 -1.55
CA LEU A 107 -10.39 34.44 -0.50
C LEU A 107 -9.13 33.77 -1.04
N LEU A 108 -9.17 33.33 -2.31
CA LEU A 108 -8.04 32.72 -3.00
C LEU A 108 -7.19 33.74 -3.76
N GLY A 109 -7.70 34.94 -4.07
CA GLY A 109 -6.95 35.93 -4.88
C GLY A 109 -6.87 35.56 -6.37
N VAL A 110 -7.82 34.76 -6.86
CA VAL A 110 -7.80 34.16 -8.20
C VAL A 110 -7.80 35.19 -9.33
N ALA A 111 -8.36 36.38 -9.09
CA ALA A 111 -8.39 37.45 -10.07
C ALA A 111 -6.98 37.93 -10.50
N GLU A 112 -5.98 37.72 -9.66
CA GLU A 112 -4.59 38.13 -9.89
C GLU A 112 -3.72 36.98 -10.44
N ASP A 113 -4.24 35.75 -10.51
CA ASP A 113 -3.53 34.54 -10.93
C ASP A 113 -4.33 33.72 -11.98
N PRO A 114 -3.99 33.84 -13.27
CA PRO A 114 -4.63 33.08 -14.35
C PRO A 114 -4.53 31.56 -14.19
N ALA A 115 -3.46 31.05 -13.58
CA ALA A 115 -3.29 29.62 -13.37
C ALA A 115 -4.27 29.11 -12.30
N ALA A 116 -4.42 29.87 -11.21
CA ALA A 116 -5.45 29.58 -10.20
C ALA A 116 -6.87 29.65 -10.78
N ALA A 117 -7.13 30.60 -11.69
CA ALA A 117 -8.43 30.72 -12.34
C ALA A 117 -8.77 29.50 -13.19
N ALA A 118 -7.80 28.98 -13.95
CA ALA A 118 -7.96 27.78 -14.75
C ALA A 118 -8.11 26.50 -13.89
N ALA A 119 -7.38 26.42 -12.77
CA ALA A 119 -7.37 25.24 -11.90
C ALA A 119 -8.61 25.12 -10.99
N LEU A 120 -9.33 26.22 -10.72
CA LEU A 120 -10.41 26.23 -9.73
C LEU A 120 -11.61 25.36 -10.12
N ALA A 121 -12.05 25.40 -11.38
CA ALA A 121 -13.18 24.59 -11.82
C ALA A 121 -12.90 23.08 -11.68
N PRO A 122 -11.75 22.55 -12.14
CA PRO A 122 -11.33 21.18 -11.85
C PRO A 122 -11.32 20.85 -10.35
N ALA A 123 -10.76 21.72 -9.50
CA ALA A 123 -10.72 21.48 -8.06
C ALA A 123 -12.13 21.36 -7.44
N LEU A 124 -13.08 22.21 -7.85
CA LEU A 124 -14.48 22.12 -7.39
C LEU A 124 -15.16 20.83 -7.86
N VAL A 125 -14.85 20.36 -9.08
CA VAL A 125 -15.33 19.06 -9.58
C VAL A 125 -14.79 17.93 -8.72
N THR A 126 -13.49 17.91 -8.42
CA THR A 126 -12.88 16.89 -7.55
C THR A 126 -13.51 16.87 -6.16
N LEU A 127 -13.76 18.04 -5.55
CA LEU A 127 -14.44 18.12 -4.25
C LEU A 127 -15.88 17.59 -4.31
N ARG A 128 -16.60 17.82 -5.42
CA ARG A 128 -17.94 17.27 -5.63
C ARG A 128 -17.91 15.77 -5.84
N GLU A 129 -17.02 15.26 -6.68
CA GLU A 129 -16.85 13.82 -6.93
C GLU A 129 -16.53 13.05 -5.64
N ALA A 130 -15.72 13.63 -4.75
CA ALA A 130 -15.42 13.07 -3.43
C ALA A 130 -16.54 13.25 -2.39
N ALA A 131 -17.68 13.87 -2.75
CA ALA A 131 -18.77 14.25 -1.86
C ALA A 131 -18.33 15.09 -0.65
N LEU A 132 -17.27 15.89 -0.82
CA LEU A 132 -16.82 16.89 0.15
C LEU A 132 -17.54 18.23 -0.06
N LEU A 133 -18.00 18.49 -1.28
CA LEU A 133 -18.73 19.68 -1.70
C LEU A 133 -20.08 19.29 -2.32
N TRP A 134 -21.14 20.02 -1.98
CA TRP A 134 -22.49 19.86 -2.54
C TRP A 134 -23.17 21.21 -2.76
N GLY A 135 -24.32 21.21 -3.41
CA GLY A 135 -25.06 22.43 -3.75
C GLY A 135 -24.76 22.95 -5.16
N THR A 136 -25.48 24.00 -5.55
CA THR A 136 -25.40 24.59 -6.90
C THR A 136 -24.10 25.36 -7.09
N ASP A 137 -23.76 25.69 -8.35
CA ASP A 137 -22.58 26.49 -8.67
C ASP A 137 -22.59 27.87 -8.00
N GLU A 138 -23.78 28.42 -7.72
CA GLU A 138 -23.95 29.70 -7.02
C GLU A 138 -23.93 29.59 -5.50
N ARG A 139 -24.06 28.38 -4.95
CA ARG A 139 -24.19 28.13 -3.50
C ARG A 139 -23.39 26.90 -3.11
N LEU A 140 -22.08 27.10 -3.00
CA LEU A 140 -21.10 26.06 -2.67
C LEU A 140 -21.20 25.73 -1.18
N ARG A 141 -21.39 24.44 -0.84
CA ARG A 141 -21.47 23.97 0.55
C ARG A 141 -20.47 22.88 0.84
N LEU A 142 -19.39 23.23 1.52
CA LEU A 142 -18.48 22.25 2.08
C LEU A 142 -19.21 21.46 3.18
N ILE A 143 -19.07 20.12 3.18
CA ILE A 143 -19.70 19.31 4.22
C ILE A 143 -19.20 19.74 5.61
N ARG A 144 -20.10 19.73 6.60
CA ARG A 144 -19.82 20.23 7.96
C ARG A 144 -18.59 19.57 8.58
N THR A 145 -18.48 18.25 8.47
CA THR A 145 -17.34 17.50 9.03
C THR A 145 -16.00 17.91 8.39
N ALA A 146 -15.96 18.23 7.09
CA ALA A 146 -14.75 18.72 6.43
C ALA A 146 -14.41 20.14 6.91
N ARG A 147 -15.43 21.00 7.05
CA ARG A 147 -15.27 22.32 7.67
C ARG A 147 -14.68 22.20 9.08
N ASP A 148 -15.19 21.29 9.91
CA ASP A 148 -14.71 21.08 11.28
C ASP A 148 -13.30 20.48 11.35
N VAL A 149 -12.85 19.76 10.32
CA VAL A 149 -11.50 19.21 10.22
C VAL A 149 -10.49 20.26 9.73
N LEU A 150 -10.89 21.09 8.76
CA LEU A 150 -10.01 22.06 8.11
C LEU A 150 -9.99 23.43 8.81
N ALA A 151 -11.09 23.83 9.44
CA ALA A 151 -11.16 25.10 10.14
C ALA A 151 -10.42 25.03 11.49
N PRO A 152 -9.73 26.10 11.90
CA PRO A 152 -9.09 26.18 13.20
C PRO A 152 -10.15 26.13 14.31
N ALA A 153 -10.15 25.06 15.12
CA ALA A 153 -11.06 24.88 16.25
C ALA A 153 -10.28 24.61 17.55
N GLY A 154 -10.81 25.09 18.68
CA GLY A 154 -10.36 24.68 20.02
C GLY A 154 -8.89 25.00 20.37
N GLY A 155 -8.35 26.11 19.88
CA GLY A 155 -6.97 26.51 20.19
C GLY A 155 -5.89 25.85 19.31
N GLN A 156 -6.28 25.03 18.33
CA GLN A 156 -5.37 24.44 17.36
C GLN A 156 -5.19 25.37 16.15
N THR A 157 -3.95 25.52 15.70
CA THR A 157 -3.60 26.17 14.44
C THR A 157 -4.09 25.33 13.26
N GLY A 158 -5.00 25.87 12.46
CA GLY A 158 -5.32 25.30 11.15
C GLY A 158 -4.16 25.46 10.16
N PRO A 159 -4.17 24.73 9.03
CA PRO A 159 -3.10 24.75 8.01
C PRO A 159 -2.90 26.14 7.37
N THR A 160 -3.93 26.99 7.40
CA THR A 160 -3.92 28.37 6.87
C THR A 160 -3.26 29.38 7.83
N GLY A 161 -2.88 28.96 9.03
CA GLY A 161 -2.39 29.86 10.09
C GLY A 161 -3.44 30.83 10.63
N LEU A 162 -4.71 30.69 10.22
CA LEU A 162 -5.80 31.54 10.72
C LEU A 162 -6.18 31.14 12.16
N GLY A 163 -6.56 32.14 12.94
CA GLY A 163 -7.12 31.95 14.28
C GLY A 163 -8.61 31.58 14.28
N PRO A 164 -9.18 31.39 15.50
CA PRO A 164 -10.62 31.35 15.70
C PRO A 164 -11.30 32.62 15.19
N THR A 165 -12.58 32.51 14.83
CA THR A 165 -13.44 33.66 14.54
C THR A 165 -13.57 34.58 15.75
N PHE A 166 -13.99 35.83 15.55
CA PHE A 166 -14.37 36.71 16.66
C PHE A 166 -15.39 36.06 17.60
N ALA A 167 -16.37 35.35 17.06
CA ALA A 167 -17.40 34.66 17.85
C ALA A 167 -16.78 33.63 18.80
N GLU A 168 -15.84 32.82 18.32
CA GLU A 168 -15.17 31.78 19.10
C GLU A 168 -14.18 32.37 20.10
N ALA A 169 -13.33 33.32 19.68
CA ALA A 169 -12.33 33.97 20.54
C ALA A 169 -12.99 34.83 21.63
N GLY A 170 -14.14 35.43 21.33
CA GLY A 170 -14.88 36.31 22.22
C GLY A 170 -15.82 35.59 23.20
N ALA A 171 -16.05 34.28 23.04
CA ALA A 171 -17.01 33.53 23.85
C ALA A 171 -16.73 33.57 25.36
N GLY A 172 -15.47 33.77 25.77
CA GLY A 172 -15.07 33.87 27.18
C GLY A 172 -15.10 35.30 27.75
N LEU A 173 -15.42 36.32 26.97
CA LEU A 173 -15.40 37.72 27.42
C LEU A 173 -16.71 38.12 28.10
N SER A 174 -16.61 38.92 29.16
CA SER A 174 -17.81 39.47 29.80
C SER A 174 -18.52 40.47 28.88
N PRO A 175 -19.86 40.63 28.97
CA PRO A 175 -20.58 41.61 28.17
C PRO A 175 -20.01 43.02 28.32
N GLY A 176 -19.68 43.42 29.57
CA GLY A 176 -19.07 44.72 29.85
C GLY A 176 -17.74 44.91 29.10
N ARG A 177 -16.88 43.88 29.10
CA ARG A 177 -15.59 43.96 28.39
C ARG A 177 -15.77 44.13 26.88
N LEU A 178 -16.76 43.47 26.28
CA LEU A 178 -17.07 43.65 24.85
C LEU A 178 -17.53 45.08 24.55
N GLN A 179 -18.37 45.67 25.42
CA GLN A 179 -18.79 47.08 25.25
C GLN A 179 -17.62 48.06 25.38
N GLU A 180 -16.66 47.79 26.27
CA GLU A 180 -15.42 48.58 26.35
C GLU A 180 -14.61 48.52 25.05
N ILE A 181 -14.44 47.32 24.48
CA ILE A 181 -13.71 47.13 23.23
C ILE A 181 -14.43 47.83 22.06
N LEU A 182 -15.77 47.75 21.99
CA LEU A 182 -16.56 48.48 21.00
C LEU A 182 -16.31 49.99 21.10
N ALA A 183 -16.44 50.55 22.31
CA ALA A 183 -16.24 51.98 22.54
C ALA A 183 -14.82 52.41 22.17
N ASP A 184 -13.81 51.64 22.57
CA ASP A 184 -12.40 51.92 22.32
C ASP A 184 -12.02 51.72 20.84
N ALA A 185 -12.79 50.94 20.07
CA ALA A 185 -12.70 50.79 18.61
C ALA A 185 -13.58 51.79 17.83
N GLY A 186 -14.27 52.72 18.50
CA GLY A 186 -15.12 53.72 17.86
C GLY A 186 -16.44 53.17 17.31
N LEU A 187 -16.95 52.08 17.89
CA LEU A 187 -18.22 51.45 17.55
C LEU A 187 -19.32 51.79 18.56
N PRO A 188 -20.59 51.85 18.14
CA PRO A 188 -21.72 52.04 19.06
C PRO A 188 -21.90 50.83 19.98
N SER A 189 -22.48 51.06 21.15
CA SER A 189 -22.84 49.99 22.08
C SER A 189 -23.97 49.11 21.53
N THR A 190 -23.95 47.82 21.89
CA THR A 190 -24.96 46.82 21.46
C THR A 190 -25.73 46.25 22.65
N HIS A 191 -26.88 45.60 22.39
CA HIS A 191 -27.74 45.04 23.45
C HIS A 191 -27.32 43.64 23.94
N ASP A 192 -26.48 42.92 23.19
CA ASP A 192 -26.00 41.58 23.57
C ASP A 192 -24.59 41.30 23.01
N GLN A 193 -24.00 40.19 23.46
CA GLN A 193 -22.64 39.74 23.08
C GLN A 193 -22.52 39.31 21.62
N VAL A 194 -23.51 38.61 21.06
CA VAL A 194 -23.54 38.16 19.67
C VAL A 194 -23.52 39.37 18.75
N SER A 195 -24.35 40.38 19.03
CA SER A 195 -24.41 41.64 18.31
C SER A 195 -23.11 42.46 18.46
N ALA A 196 -22.47 42.42 19.63
CA ALA A 196 -21.16 43.07 19.84
C ALA A 196 -20.06 42.43 18.97
N LEU A 197 -19.98 41.10 18.98
CA LEU A 197 -18.99 40.35 18.22
C LEU A 197 -19.24 40.46 16.71
N ALA A 198 -20.50 40.49 16.28
CA ALA A 198 -20.88 40.79 14.90
C ALA A 198 -20.45 42.20 14.47
N SER A 199 -20.58 43.20 15.35
CA SER A 199 -20.12 44.57 15.07
C SER A 199 -18.61 44.68 14.94
N LEU A 200 -17.84 43.96 15.79
CA LEU A 200 -16.38 43.86 15.66
C LEU A 200 -15.98 43.14 14.38
N SER A 201 -16.62 42.00 14.06
CA SER A 201 -16.38 41.29 12.80
C SER A 201 -16.68 42.18 11.59
N ALA A 202 -17.75 42.97 11.62
CA ALA A 202 -18.10 43.92 10.56
C ALA A 202 -17.07 45.06 10.42
N LEU A 203 -16.50 45.56 11.51
CA LEU A 203 -15.42 46.56 11.46
C LEU A 203 -14.23 46.06 10.64
N PHE A 204 -13.78 44.82 10.87
CA PHE A 204 -12.64 44.26 10.15
C PHE A 204 -12.98 43.75 8.74
N ARG A 205 -14.26 43.66 8.38
CA ARG A 205 -14.69 43.48 6.98
C ARG A 205 -14.69 44.78 6.19
N ASP A 206 -14.82 45.93 6.86
CA ASP A 206 -14.70 47.26 6.26
C ASP A 206 -13.25 47.76 6.29
N ARG A 207 -12.54 47.56 5.18
CA ARG A 207 -11.12 47.97 5.06
C ARG A 207 -10.89 49.43 5.40
N THR A 208 -11.75 50.33 4.95
CA THR A 208 -11.56 51.77 5.15
C THR A 208 -11.55 52.12 6.64
N ARG A 209 -12.48 51.53 7.40
CA ARG A 209 -12.58 51.76 8.85
C ARG A 209 -11.47 51.05 9.62
N ALA A 210 -11.13 49.82 9.23
CA ALA A 210 -10.04 49.08 9.85
C ALA A 210 -8.67 49.75 9.60
N ASP A 211 -8.43 50.30 8.40
CA ASP A 211 -7.23 51.05 8.04
C ASP A 211 -7.13 52.35 8.84
N ALA A 212 -8.25 53.09 8.98
CA ALA A 212 -8.31 54.29 9.81
C ALA A 212 -7.93 53.97 11.27
N LEU A 213 -8.51 52.91 11.85
CA LEU A 213 -8.21 52.50 13.21
C LEU A 213 -6.75 52.03 13.38
N LEU A 214 -6.24 51.23 12.44
CA LEU A 214 -4.84 50.77 12.47
C LEU A 214 -3.85 51.92 12.19
N GLY A 215 -4.30 52.99 11.53
CA GLY A 215 -3.55 54.22 11.31
C GLY A 215 -3.13 54.91 12.62
N GLU A 216 -3.94 54.78 13.67
CA GLU A 216 -3.67 55.32 15.01
C GLU A 216 -2.74 54.43 15.86
N ALA A 217 -2.26 53.30 15.32
CA ALA A 217 -1.51 52.33 16.08
C ALA A 217 -0.10 52.84 16.46
N PRO A 218 0.37 52.59 17.71
CA PRO A 218 1.70 52.97 18.14
C PRO A 218 2.80 52.18 17.41
N GLU A 219 4.03 52.68 17.48
CA GLU A 219 5.20 51.99 16.93
C GLU A 219 5.31 50.56 17.51
N GLY A 220 5.59 49.59 16.65
CA GLY A 220 5.68 48.17 17.03
C GLY A 220 4.37 47.38 16.98
N ALA A 221 3.19 48.01 16.97
CA ALA A 221 1.91 47.28 16.90
C ALA A 221 1.76 46.45 15.61
N ARG A 222 2.11 47.04 14.46
CA ARG A 222 2.18 46.32 13.17
C ARG A 222 3.19 45.18 13.20
N GLY A 223 4.31 45.36 13.91
CA GLY A 223 5.32 44.31 14.09
C GLY A 223 4.81 43.10 14.86
N VAL A 224 3.97 43.31 15.88
CA VAL A 224 3.27 42.23 16.60
C VAL A 224 2.32 41.49 15.67
N LEU A 225 1.46 42.22 14.96
CA LEU A 225 0.49 41.63 14.02
C LEU A 225 1.18 40.82 12.92
N ASN A 226 2.25 41.34 12.32
CA ASN A 226 2.99 40.65 11.26
C ASN A 226 3.59 39.31 11.72
N LYS A 227 3.99 39.18 13.00
CA LYS A 227 4.51 37.91 13.54
C LYS A 227 3.42 36.84 13.64
N LEU A 228 2.17 37.23 13.91
CA LEU A 228 1.02 36.34 14.04
C LEU A 228 0.28 36.13 12.71
N LEU A 229 0.60 36.92 11.68
CA LEU A 229 -0.20 37.02 10.46
C LEU A 229 -0.28 35.72 9.66
N TRP A 230 0.86 35.06 9.44
CA TRP A 230 0.97 33.80 8.69
C TRP A 230 1.53 32.64 9.51
N GLY A 231 2.00 32.93 10.72
CA GLY A 231 2.48 31.95 11.70
C GLY A 231 1.34 31.43 12.58
N PRO A 232 1.65 30.86 13.75
CA PRO A 232 0.61 30.59 14.74
C PRO A 232 -0.10 31.90 15.10
N PRO A 233 -1.44 31.92 15.15
CA PRO A 233 -2.19 33.12 15.47
C PRO A 233 -2.12 33.45 16.97
N PHE A 234 -1.37 32.68 17.76
CA PHE A 234 -1.22 32.83 19.20
C PHE A 234 0.11 33.49 19.57
N GLY A 235 0.04 34.50 20.43
CA GLY A 235 1.21 35.11 21.07
C GLY A 235 1.27 34.73 22.55
N ALA A 236 2.42 34.23 23.02
CA ALA A 236 2.66 33.88 24.43
C ALA A 236 2.85 35.15 25.30
N THR A 237 1.76 35.87 25.55
CA THR A 237 1.74 37.04 26.42
C THR A 237 0.44 37.01 27.23
N PRO A 238 0.50 37.19 28.58
CA PRO A 238 -0.68 37.23 29.41
C PRO A 238 -1.64 38.33 28.94
N PRO A 239 -2.92 37.99 28.65
CA PRO A 239 -3.89 38.99 28.26
C PRO A 239 -4.19 39.91 29.43
N ARG A 240 -4.44 41.18 29.14
CA ARG A 240 -4.77 42.20 30.14
C ARG A 240 -5.99 42.97 29.67
N ALA A 241 -7.05 42.96 30.46
CA ALA A 241 -8.22 43.78 30.22
C ALA A 241 -7.86 45.25 30.50
N VAL A 242 -7.52 45.99 29.44
CA VAL A 242 -7.12 47.40 29.50
C VAL A 242 -8.05 48.26 28.64
N ARG A 243 -8.33 49.48 29.09
CA ARG A 243 -8.98 50.50 28.26
C ARG A 243 -7.97 51.17 27.35
N ALA A 244 -8.43 51.72 26.22
CA ALA A 244 -7.58 52.43 25.26
C ALA A 244 -6.73 53.55 25.90
N ALA A 245 -7.28 54.25 26.90
CA ALA A 245 -6.57 55.32 27.61
C ALA A 245 -5.47 54.82 28.58
N GLU A 246 -5.51 53.54 28.96
CA GLU A 246 -4.58 52.94 29.92
C GLU A 246 -3.51 52.07 29.26
N ALA A 247 -3.64 51.81 27.95
CA ALA A 247 -2.72 50.98 27.19
C ALA A 247 -1.33 51.64 27.09
N ARG A 248 -0.29 50.93 27.56
CA ARG A 248 1.11 51.39 27.57
C ARG A 248 2.00 50.62 26.59
N THR A 249 1.55 49.44 26.17
CA THR A 249 2.30 48.60 25.22
C THR A 249 1.53 48.41 23.91
N PRO A 250 2.20 48.06 22.80
CA PRO A 250 1.52 47.74 21.55
C PRO A 250 0.51 46.60 21.68
N VAL A 251 0.80 45.57 22.50
CA VAL A 251 -0.10 44.43 22.74
C VAL A 251 -1.35 44.84 23.52
N GLU A 252 -1.21 45.74 24.50
CA GLU A 252 -2.33 46.32 25.24
C GLU A 252 -3.21 47.19 24.33
N TRP A 253 -2.60 47.98 23.44
CA TRP A 253 -3.33 48.81 22.47
C TRP A 253 -4.17 47.94 21.52
N LEU A 254 -3.58 46.84 21.02
CA LEU A 254 -4.26 45.89 20.14
C LEU A 254 -5.42 45.16 20.85
N GLN A 255 -5.28 44.82 22.13
CA GLN A 255 -6.33 44.21 22.94
C GLN A 255 -7.48 45.18 23.27
N ALA A 256 -7.18 46.45 23.53
CA ALA A 256 -8.20 47.46 23.81
C ALA A 256 -9.15 47.68 22.61
N ARG A 257 -8.65 47.50 21.39
CA ARG A 257 -9.37 47.76 20.13
C ARG A 257 -9.81 46.50 19.38
N GLY A 258 -9.66 45.33 20.02
CA GLY A 258 -10.15 44.06 19.46
C GLY A 258 -9.30 43.47 18.32
N PHE A 259 -8.11 44.00 18.03
CA PHE A 259 -7.18 43.37 17.07
C PHE A 259 -6.62 42.05 17.61
N LEU A 260 -6.46 41.95 18.93
CA LEU A 260 -6.08 40.72 19.63
C LEU A 260 -7.10 40.43 20.72
N LEU A 261 -7.45 39.16 20.91
CA LEU A 261 -8.32 38.72 21.98
C LEU A 261 -7.60 37.79 22.95
N PRO A 262 -8.03 37.67 24.22
CA PRO A 262 -7.48 36.70 25.15
C PRO A 262 -7.66 35.26 24.67
N ALA A 263 -6.62 34.43 24.82
CA ALA A 263 -6.66 32.99 24.56
C ALA A 263 -6.08 32.24 25.76
N GLY A 264 -6.93 31.98 26.77
CA GLY A 264 -6.47 31.43 28.05
C GLY A 264 -5.79 32.49 28.93
N ARG A 265 -4.94 32.05 29.87
CA ARG A 265 -4.33 32.92 30.90
C ARG A 265 -3.00 33.54 30.49
N ASP A 266 -2.30 32.94 29.53
CA ASP A 266 -0.92 33.29 29.19
C ASP A 266 -0.72 33.58 27.70
N ALA A 267 -1.81 33.69 26.93
CA ALA A 267 -1.75 33.96 25.51
C ALA A 267 -2.84 34.92 25.02
N VAL A 268 -2.52 35.56 23.91
CA VAL A 268 -3.43 36.33 23.06
C VAL A 268 -3.56 35.66 21.72
N VAL A 269 -4.68 35.85 21.03
CA VAL A 269 -4.94 35.31 19.70
C VAL A 269 -5.32 36.41 18.73
N LEU A 270 -4.85 36.30 17.49
CA LEU A 270 -5.28 37.09 16.34
C LEU A 270 -6.58 36.49 15.78
N PRO A 271 -7.73 37.17 15.93
CA PRO A 271 -8.99 36.68 15.38
C PRO A 271 -8.93 36.60 13.86
N ARG A 272 -9.63 35.62 13.30
CA ARG A 272 -9.65 35.30 11.86
C ARG A 272 -9.95 36.51 10.98
N GLU A 273 -10.95 37.31 11.34
CA GLU A 273 -11.37 38.46 10.53
C GLU A 273 -10.30 39.57 10.52
N VAL A 274 -9.58 39.75 11.63
CA VAL A 274 -8.42 40.65 11.68
C VAL A 274 -7.30 40.12 10.79
N ALA A 275 -7.02 38.82 10.85
CA ALA A 275 -6.02 38.19 10.00
C ALA A 275 -6.38 38.34 8.50
N LEU A 276 -7.62 38.03 8.10
CA LEU A 276 -8.07 38.18 6.72
C LEU A 276 -8.00 39.63 6.24
N TYR A 277 -8.38 40.60 7.09
CA TYR A 277 -8.18 42.02 6.80
C TYR A 277 -6.71 42.33 6.49
N LEU A 278 -5.80 41.95 7.39
CA LEU A 278 -4.35 42.19 7.25
C LEU A 278 -3.72 41.45 6.06
N ARG A 279 -4.31 40.31 5.66
CA ARG A 279 -3.88 39.51 4.49
C ARG A 279 -4.49 40.00 3.17
N GLY A 280 -5.25 41.09 3.17
CA GLY A 280 -5.92 41.56 1.95
C GLY A 280 -7.02 40.60 1.47
N GLY A 281 -7.67 39.89 2.39
CA GLY A 281 -8.73 38.93 2.12
C GLY A 281 -8.23 37.51 1.86
N LEU A 282 -6.92 37.30 1.72
CA LEU A 282 -6.36 36.02 1.31
C LEU A 282 -6.29 35.01 2.46
N VAL A 283 -6.70 33.77 2.18
CA VAL A 283 -6.60 32.63 3.10
C VAL A 283 -5.17 32.05 3.10
N HIS A 284 -4.55 32.00 1.93
CA HIS A 284 -3.23 31.42 1.70
C HIS A 284 -2.19 32.46 1.34
N ARG A 285 -0.96 32.27 1.81
CA ARG A 285 0.16 33.19 1.49
C ARG A 285 0.62 33.01 0.05
N GLN A 286 0.63 31.76 -0.39
CA GLN A 286 1.00 31.33 -1.72
C GLN A 286 0.03 30.24 -2.13
N LEU A 287 -0.59 30.40 -3.30
CA LEU A 287 -1.35 29.35 -3.93
C LEU A 287 -0.43 28.53 -4.84
N GLU A 288 -0.71 27.23 -4.93
CA GLU A 288 0.05 26.31 -5.76
C GLU A 288 -0.88 25.66 -6.80
N PRO A 289 -1.44 26.43 -7.75
CA PRO A 289 -2.50 25.97 -8.64
C PRO A 289 -2.07 24.92 -9.66
N THR A 290 -0.78 24.85 -9.96
CA THR A 290 -0.21 23.95 -10.95
C THR A 290 0.79 23.02 -10.29
N ALA A 291 0.75 21.75 -10.67
CA ALA A 291 1.75 20.80 -10.23
C ALA A 291 3.15 21.24 -10.70
N PRO A 292 4.19 21.19 -9.84
CA PRO A 292 5.53 21.56 -10.24
C PRO A 292 6.05 20.58 -11.30
N GLU A 293 6.72 21.10 -12.34
CA GLU A 293 7.27 20.26 -13.39
C GLU A 293 8.42 19.38 -12.86
N VAL A 294 8.49 18.13 -13.33
CA VAL A 294 9.62 17.26 -13.05
C VAL A 294 10.75 17.63 -14.01
N ALA A 295 11.76 18.33 -13.48
CA ALA A 295 12.91 18.74 -14.27
C ALA A 295 13.67 17.53 -14.85
N ILE A 296 14.04 17.61 -16.13
CA ILE A 296 14.84 16.60 -16.81
C ILE A 296 16.32 16.89 -16.52
N THR A 297 17.02 15.94 -15.89
CA THR A 297 18.45 16.06 -15.59
C THR A 297 19.33 15.66 -16.77
N ARG A 298 18.85 14.72 -17.58
CA ARG A 298 19.55 14.17 -18.75
C ARG A 298 18.56 13.53 -19.72
N THR A 299 18.93 13.53 -20.99
CA THR A 299 18.23 12.80 -22.05
C THR A 299 19.22 11.85 -22.72
N LEU A 300 18.84 10.59 -22.83
CA LEU A 300 19.63 9.50 -23.39
C LEU A 300 18.98 8.98 -24.66
N ASP A 301 19.78 8.31 -25.48
CA ASP A 301 19.23 7.44 -26.51
C ASP A 301 18.42 6.30 -25.84
N ALA A 302 17.19 6.10 -26.31
CA ALA A 302 16.26 5.16 -25.68
C ALA A 302 16.78 3.71 -25.72
N ASP A 303 17.46 3.31 -26.79
CA ASP A 303 18.03 1.96 -26.92
C ASP A 303 19.26 1.79 -26.00
N GLN A 304 19.99 2.86 -25.71
CA GLN A 304 21.06 2.82 -24.70
C GLN A 304 20.51 2.71 -23.27
N ALA A 305 19.45 3.46 -22.94
CA ALA A 305 18.79 3.36 -21.64
C ALA A 305 18.21 1.95 -21.42
N ASP A 306 17.50 1.41 -22.41
CA ASP A 306 16.94 0.06 -22.35
C ASP A 306 18.02 -1.02 -22.17
N ARG A 307 19.14 -0.94 -22.90
CA ARG A 307 20.24 -1.90 -22.74
C ARG A 307 20.91 -1.80 -21.37
N ALA A 308 21.07 -0.60 -20.82
CA ALA A 308 21.61 -0.41 -19.47
C ALA A 308 20.67 -1.01 -18.41
N ALA A 309 19.37 -0.76 -18.55
CA ALA A 309 18.35 -1.32 -17.67
C ALA A 309 18.27 -2.85 -17.77
N ALA A 310 18.29 -3.42 -18.98
CA ALA A 310 18.28 -4.87 -19.19
C ALA A 310 19.54 -5.55 -18.62
N ALA A 311 20.71 -4.90 -18.70
CA ALA A 311 21.92 -5.39 -18.05
C ALA A 311 21.77 -5.43 -16.52
N GLN A 312 21.15 -4.41 -15.91
CA GLN A 312 20.86 -4.42 -14.48
C GLN A 312 19.79 -5.45 -14.09
N ALA A 313 18.75 -5.62 -14.90
CA ALA A 313 17.75 -6.67 -14.72
C ALA A 313 18.39 -8.06 -14.71
N PHE A 314 19.35 -8.29 -15.60
CA PHE A 314 20.15 -9.52 -15.63
C PHE A 314 20.99 -9.70 -14.35
N THR A 315 21.70 -8.65 -13.91
CA THR A 315 22.48 -8.65 -12.68
C THR A 315 21.63 -8.90 -11.43
N ALA A 316 20.42 -8.34 -11.38
CA ALA A 316 19.48 -8.54 -10.29
C ALA A 316 19.10 -10.01 -10.11
N VAL A 317 18.72 -10.69 -11.21
CA VAL A 317 18.41 -12.13 -11.21
C VAL A 317 19.62 -12.95 -10.74
N ARG A 318 20.82 -12.66 -11.26
CA ARG A 318 22.05 -13.35 -10.85
C ARG A 318 22.36 -13.16 -9.37
N THR A 319 22.17 -11.97 -8.84
CA THR A 319 22.51 -11.66 -7.44
C THR A 319 21.61 -12.43 -6.48
N VAL A 320 20.32 -12.55 -6.78
CA VAL A 320 19.37 -13.37 -6.00
C VAL A 320 19.73 -14.86 -6.10
N GLU A 321 20.07 -15.35 -7.30
CA GLU A 321 20.52 -16.73 -7.50
C GLU A 321 21.77 -17.05 -6.66
N GLU A 322 22.79 -16.20 -6.72
CA GLU A 322 24.04 -16.39 -5.96
C GLU A 322 23.82 -16.33 -4.44
N ALA A 323 22.94 -15.45 -3.96
CA ALA A 323 22.61 -15.35 -2.54
C ALA A 323 21.88 -16.59 -2.01
N LEU A 324 20.93 -17.15 -2.77
CA LEU A 324 20.15 -18.31 -2.37
C LEU A 324 20.92 -19.63 -2.53
N ASP A 325 21.83 -19.71 -3.51
CA ASP A 325 22.75 -20.85 -3.63
C ASP A 325 23.69 -20.94 -2.42
N LEU A 326 24.25 -19.81 -1.99
CA LEU A 326 25.08 -19.73 -0.78
C LEU A 326 24.34 -20.26 0.47
N TRP A 327 23.08 -19.87 0.64
CA TRP A 327 22.25 -20.30 1.79
C TRP A 327 21.65 -21.70 1.64
N SER A 328 21.77 -22.34 0.47
CA SER A 328 21.44 -23.76 0.28
C SER A 328 22.42 -24.67 1.01
N THR A 329 23.67 -24.22 1.20
CA THR A 329 24.74 -24.98 1.87
C THR A 329 25.04 -24.44 3.28
N ASP A 330 25.02 -23.12 3.48
CA ASP A 330 25.32 -22.46 4.76
C ASP A 330 24.13 -21.62 5.24
N SER A 331 23.04 -22.30 5.64
CA SER A 331 21.79 -21.67 6.08
C SER A 331 21.97 -20.94 7.43
N PRO A 332 21.83 -19.59 7.47
CA PRO A 332 22.03 -18.85 8.71
C PRO A 332 20.85 -19.00 9.68
N PRO A 333 21.09 -18.94 11.01
CA PRO A 333 20.03 -19.07 12.01
C PRO A 333 19.11 -17.84 12.02
N VAL A 334 17.83 -18.07 12.35
CA VAL A 334 16.83 -17.02 12.60
C VAL A 334 17.03 -16.47 14.02
N LEU A 335 16.95 -15.15 14.20
CA LEU A 335 17.01 -14.55 15.53
C LEU A 335 15.77 -14.91 16.37
N ARG A 336 15.91 -14.98 17.70
CA ARG A 336 14.76 -15.20 18.62
C ARG A 336 13.62 -14.19 18.44
N ALA A 337 13.93 -12.96 18.03
CA ALA A 337 12.96 -11.91 17.77
C ALA A 337 12.46 -11.88 16.31
N GLY A 338 12.85 -12.87 15.50
CA GLY A 338 12.69 -12.90 14.05
C GLY A 338 13.80 -12.13 13.33
N GLY A 339 14.02 -12.49 12.06
CA GLY A 339 15.00 -11.84 11.19
C GLY A 339 16.40 -12.45 11.23
N LEU A 340 17.35 -11.72 10.63
CA LEU A 340 18.74 -12.11 10.39
C LEU A 340 19.67 -11.27 11.29
N GLY A 341 20.66 -11.94 11.90
CA GLY A 341 21.69 -11.27 12.70
C GLY A 341 22.63 -10.41 11.86
N VAL A 342 23.08 -9.27 12.40
CA VAL A 342 24.01 -8.34 11.71
C VAL A 342 25.31 -9.02 11.27
N ARG A 343 25.82 -9.97 12.07
CA ARG A 343 27.02 -10.76 11.73
C ARG A 343 26.80 -11.63 10.50
N GLU A 344 25.63 -12.23 10.38
CA GLU A 344 25.23 -13.10 9.27
C GLU A 344 24.99 -12.30 7.99
N LEU A 345 24.34 -11.13 8.12
CA LEU A 345 24.19 -10.18 7.02
C LEU A 345 25.56 -9.74 6.49
N ARG A 346 26.48 -9.33 7.36
CA ARG A 346 27.85 -8.94 6.97
C ARG A 346 28.62 -10.07 6.30
N ARG A 347 28.52 -11.30 6.82
CA ARG A 347 29.15 -12.48 6.25
C ARG A 347 28.65 -12.74 4.82
N THR A 348 27.33 -12.69 4.64
CA THR A 348 26.69 -12.86 3.34
C THR A 348 27.11 -11.74 2.38
N ALA A 349 27.17 -10.49 2.84
CA ALA A 349 27.61 -9.34 2.05
C ALA A 349 29.06 -9.49 1.56
N GLN A 350 29.97 -9.96 2.42
CA GLN A 350 31.36 -10.25 2.05
C GLN A 350 31.47 -11.38 1.03
N GLN A 351 30.66 -12.43 1.16
CA GLN A 351 30.66 -13.56 0.21
C GLN A 351 30.09 -13.18 -1.16
N LEU A 352 29.16 -12.22 -1.20
CA LEU A 352 28.58 -11.67 -2.42
C LEU A 352 29.37 -10.49 -3.01
N ASP A 353 30.38 -9.98 -2.29
CA ASP A 353 31.16 -8.78 -2.66
C ASP A 353 30.29 -7.52 -2.89
N ILE A 354 29.29 -7.31 -2.03
CA ILE A 354 28.40 -6.14 -2.06
C ILE A 354 28.21 -5.54 -0.66
N SER A 355 27.61 -4.36 -0.56
CA SER A 355 27.35 -3.72 0.73
C SER A 355 26.27 -4.45 1.55
N GLU A 356 26.35 -4.33 2.88
CA GLU A 356 25.32 -4.89 3.79
C GLU A 356 23.90 -4.42 3.43
N GLN A 357 23.76 -3.18 2.97
CA GLN A 357 22.48 -2.59 2.56
C GLN A 357 21.92 -3.24 1.28
N LEU A 358 22.77 -3.47 0.28
CA LEU A 358 22.37 -4.17 -0.94
C LEU A 358 22.04 -5.64 -0.67
N THR A 359 22.83 -6.31 0.18
CA THR A 359 22.51 -7.67 0.62
C THR A 359 21.15 -7.73 1.30
N ALA A 360 20.84 -6.78 2.20
CA ALA A 360 19.54 -6.70 2.83
C ALA A 360 18.41 -6.52 1.81
N PHE A 361 18.59 -5.64 0.80
CA PHE A 361 17.63 -5.45 -0.27
C PHE A 361 17.33 -6.75 -1.04
N TRP A 362 18.36 -7.48 -1.49
CA TRP A 362 18.16 -8.71 -2.24
C TRP A 362 17.53 -9.84 -1.41
N LEU A 363 17.91 -9.97 -0.13
CA LEU A 363 17.31 -10.96 0.77
C LEU A 363 15.84 -10.64 1.08
N GLU A 364 15.51 -9.37 1.34
CA GLU A 364 14.12 -8.93 1.54
C GLU A 364 13.27 -9.19 0.29
N LEU A 365 13.83 -8.94 -0.90
CA LEU A 365 13.14 -9.18 -2.15
C LEU A 365 12.91 -10.68 -2.39
N ALA A 366 13.92 -11.51 -2.15
CA ALA A 366 13.80 -12.96 -2.26
C ALA A 366 12.77 -13.53 -1.27
N TYR A 367 12.73 -13.00 -0.05
CA TYR A 367 11.73 -13.33 0.96
C TYR A 367 10.32 -12.91 0.52
N GLY A 368 10.15 -11.68 0.04
CA GLY A 368 8.89 -11.19 -0.51
C GLY A 368 8.40 -11.98 -1.73
N ALA A 369 9.32 -12.49 -2.55
CA ALA A 369 9.02 -13.32 -3.71
C ALA A 369 8.71 -14.79 -3.35
N GLY A 370 8.85 -15.16 -2.07
CA GLY A 370 8.64 -16.52 -1.60
C GLY A 370 9.76 -17.51 -1.96
N LEU A 371 10.90 -17.02 -2.43
CA LEU A 371 12.08 -17.83 -2.78
C LEU A 371 12.90 -18.19 -1.54
N LEU A 372 12.73 -17.43 -0.46
CA LEU A 372 13.44 -17.57 0.81
C LEU A 372 12.42 -17.60 1.97
N ALA A 373 12.64 -18.44 2.97
CA ALA A 373 11.80 -18.50 4.17
C ALA A 373 12.56 -19.11 5.36
N PRO A 374 12.05 -18.96 6.61
CA PRO A 374 12.50 -19.78 7.72
C PRO A 374 12.00 -21.22 7.55
N ASP A 375 12.83 -22.22 7.85
CA ASP A 375 12.48 -23.64 7.74
C ASP A 375 11.42 -24.08 8.77
N GLY A 376 11.27 -23.36 9.88
CA GLY A 376 10.28 -23.61 10.94
C GLY A 376 10.59 -24.84 11.79
N GLU A 377 11.85 -25.28 11.80
CA GLU A 377 12.35 -26.30 12.74
C GLU A 377 12.57 -25.68 14.14
N ALA A 378 12.88 -26.50 15.15
CA ALA A 378 13.10 -26.01 16.52
C ALA A 378 14.26 -24.98 16.61
N ASP A 379 15.31 -25.20 15.81
CA ASP A 379 16.41 -24.25 15.59
C ASP A 379 16.25 -23.62 14.20
N GLU A 380 15.26 -22.72 14.06
CA GLU A 380 14.90 -22.15 12.75
C GLU A 380 16.11 -21.57 11.99
N ARG A 381 16.19 -21.90 10.71
CA ARG A 381 17.19 -21.36 9.79
C ARG A 381 16.53 -20.77 8.55
N TRP A 382 17.16 -19.74 8.01
CA TRP A 382 16.82 -19.22 6.69
C TRP A 382 17.35 -20.15 5.60
N ALA A 383 16.48 -20.64 4.73
CA ALA A 383 16.87 -21.47 3.60
C ALA A 383 15.98 -21.20 2.37
N PRO A 384 16.45 -21.52 1.16
CA PRO A 384 15.62 -21.42 -0.04
C PRO A 384 14.40 -22.35 0.03
N THR A 385 13.29 -21.89 -0.54
CA THR A 385 12.05 -22.66 -0.63
C THR A 385 12.04 -23.54 -1.88
N PRO A 386 11.13 -24.51 -2.01
CA PRO A 386 10.94 -25.25 -3.27
C PRO A 386 10.59 -24.34 -4.48
N ALA A 387 10.01 -23.15 -4.23
CA ALA A 387 9.72 -22.18 -5.28
C ALA A 387 10.98 -21.60 -5.92
N TYR A 388 12.12 -21.62 -5.22
CA TYR A 388 13.43 -21.26 -5.79
C TYR A 388 13.83 -22.22 -6.92
N ASP A 389 13.66 -23.52 -6.74
CA ASP A 389 14.00 -24.53 -7.76
C ASP A 389 13.05 -24.48 -8.97
N GLU A 390 11.81 -24.04 -8.77
CA GLU A 390 10.89 -23.70 -9.86
C GLU A 390 11.32 -22.43 -10.60
N TRP A 391 11.70 -21.40 -9.86
CA TRP A 391 12.15 -20.12 -10.40
C TRP A 391 13.40 -20.29 -11.28
N LEU A 392 14.40 -21.07 -10.84
CA LEU A 392 15.62 -21.37 -11.61
C LEU A 392 15.37 -22.00 -12.99
N ARG A 393 14.24 -22.68 -13.18
CA ARG A 393 13.87 -23.33 -14.45
C ARG A 393 13.22 -22.37 -15.44
N ARG A 394 12.87 -21.15 -15.03
CA ARG A 394 12.20 -20.16 -15.88
C ARG A 394 13.21 -19.32 -16.69
N PRO A 395 12.81 -18.81 -17.86
CA PRO A 395 13.56 -17.78 -18.58
C PRO A 395 13.91 -16.59 -17.70
N VAL A 396 15.03 -15.92 -18.00
CA VAL A 396 15.51 -14.77 -17.20
C VAL A 396 14.48 -13.65 -17.12
N ALA A 397 13.75 -13.36 -18.22
CA ALA A 397 12.72 -12.33 -18.24
C ALA A 397 11.58 -12.63 -17.25
N GLU A 398 11.09 -13.88 -17.22
CA GLU A 398 10.07 -14.33 -16.26
C GLU A 398 10.60 -14.30 -14.82
N ARG A 399 11.86 -14.70 -14.62
CA ARG A 399 12.52 -14.65 -13.31
C ARG A 399 12.60 -13.23 -12.78
N TRP A 400 13.00 -12.29 -13.63
CA TRP A 400 13.08 -10.88 -13.32
C TRP A 400 11.69 -10.28 -13.05
N LEU A 401 10.70 -10.62 -13.86
CA LEU A 401 9.32 -10.11 -13.71
C LEU A 401 8.75 -10.44 -12.33
N LEU A 402 8.99 -11.66 -11.82
CA LEU A 402 8.61 -12.03 -10.46
C LEU A 402 9.19 -11.05 -9.43
N LEU A 403 10.50 -10.77 -9.51
CA LEU A 403 11.20 -9.87 -8.60
C LEU A 403 10.66 -8.43 -8.72
N ALA A 404 10.52 -7.92 -9.94
CA ALA A 404 10.04 -6.56 -10.20
C ALA A 404 8.61 -6.33 -9.68
N ARG A 405 7.70 -7.29 -9.91
CA ARG A 405 6.31 -7.23 -9.39
C ARG A 405 6.26 -7.31 -7.88
N THR A 406 7.05 -8.21 -7.29
CA THR A 406 7.16 -8.32 -5.83
C THR A 406 7.61 -7.00 -5.24
N TRP A 407 8.66 -6.38 -5.78
CA TRP A 407 9.14 -5.08 -5.30
C TRP A 407 8.08 -3.97 -5.47
N LEU A 408 7.41 -3.90 -6.62
CA LEU A 408 6.40 -2.87 -6.89
C LEU A 408 5.23 -2.92 -5.90
N THR A 409 4.87 -4.13 -5.43
CA THR A 409 3.71 -4.35 -4.55
C THR A 409 4.08 -4.54 -3.08
N ALA A 410 5.36 -4.70 -2.75
CA ALA A 410 5.82 -4.98 -1.39
C ALA A 410 5.64 -3.77 -0.48
N THR A 411 5.02 -4.00 0.69
CA THR A 411 5.01 -3.01 1.76
C THR A 411 6.32 -2.95 2.53
N ARG A 412 7.14 -4.00 2.46
CA ARG A 412 8.45 -4.04 3.12
C ARG A 412 9.44 -3.09 2.44
N VAL A 413 10.16 -2.32 3.24
CA VAL A 413 11.17 -1.35 2.77
C VAL A 413 12.53 -1.75 3.31
N ALA A 414 13.37 -2.35 2.46
CA ALA A 414 14.68 -2.84 2.85
C ALA A 414 15.65 -1.72 3.27
N ALA A 415 15.48 -0.50 2.72
CA ALA A 415 16.24 0.69 3.09
C ALA A 415 16.16 1.06 4.59
N LEU A 416 15.18 0.51 5.33
CA LEU A 416 15.05 0.71 6.78
C LEU A 416 15.93 -0.20 7.63
N VAL A 417 16.51 -1.25 7.06
CA VAL A 417 17.40 -2.18 7.77
C VAL A 417 18.58 -1.41 8.36
N GLY A 418 18.91 -1.69 9.62
CA GLY A 418 19.93 -0.94 10.37
C GLY A 418 19.44 0.39 10.97
N GLY A 419 18.28 0.88 10.54
CA GLY A 419 17.58 2.00 11.15
C GLY A 419 16.98 1.63 12.52
N ARG A 420 16.31 2.60 13.15
CA ARG A 420 15.69 2.43 14.48
C ARG A 420 14.18 2.58 14.44
N ASP A 421 13.48 1.78 15.24
CA ASP A 421 12.04 1.87 15.43
C ASP A 421 11.65 2.96 16.47
N ALA A 422 10.35 3.13 16.71
CA ALA A 422 9.84 4.09 17.71
C ALA A 422 10.24 3.75 19.16
N LYS A 423 10.75 2.55 19.42
CA LYS A 423 11.26 2.08 20.71
C LYS A 423 12.79 2.06 20.75
N ASP A 424 13.43 2.75 19.82
CA ASP A 424 14.90 2.87 19.67
C ASP A 424 15.62 1.52 19.41
N LYS A 425 14.89 0.50 18.92
CA LYS A 425 15.45 -0.81 18.55
C LYS A 425 15.89 -0.82 17.10
N VAL A 426 17.04 -1.45 16.84
CA VAL A 426 17.55 -1.64 15.47
C VAL A 426 16.65 -2.60 14.70
N LEU A 427 16.29 -2.24 13.47
CA LEU A 427 15.51 -3.06 12.55
C LEU A 427 16.43 -4.06 11.82
N PRO A 428 16.28 -5.38 12.05
CA PRO A 428 17.09 -6.38 11.36
C PRO A 428 16.53 -6.69 9.96
N ALA A 429 17.41 -7.15 9.06
CA ALA A 429 16.97 -7.77 7.80
C ALA A 429 16.10 -9.00 8.11
N LEU A 430 15.14 -9.28 7.24
CA LEU A 430 14.11 -10.33 7.33
C LEU A 430 13.26 -10.25 8.61
N GLY A 431 13.32 -9.12 9.32
CA GLY A 431 12.64 -8.90 10.59
C GLY A 431 11.25 -8.29 10.44
N SER A 432 10.57 -8.15 11.58
CA SER A 432 9.34 -7.34 11.65
C SER A 432 9.66 -5.84 11.66
N GLY A 433 8.66 -5.00 11.37
CA GLY A 433 8.79 -3.54 11.45
C GLY A 433 9.33 -2.85 10.20
N LEU A 434 9.52 -3.58 9.09
CA LEU A 434 9.94 -3.00 7.80
C LEU A 434 8.76 -2.56 6.91
N ASP A 435 7.53 -2.93 7.26
CA ASP A 435 6.34 -2.61 6.46
C ASP A 435 5.96 -1.13 6.53
N ARG A 436 5.83 -0.49 5.37
CA ARG A 436 5.31 0.85 5.16
C ARG A 436 4.23 0.78 4.09
N ALA A 437 2.99 0.94 4.53
CA ALA A 437 1.83 0.77 3.66
C ALA A 437 1.77 1.76 2.48
N LEU A 438 2.46 2.92 2.59
CA LEU A 438 2.62 3.90 1.52
C LEU A 438 3.63 3.48 0.44
N ALA A 439 4.51 2.51 0.70
CA ALA A 439 5.62 2.21 -0.21
C ALA A 439 5.17 1.77 -1.62
N PRO A 440 4.16 0.88 -1.80
CA PRO A 440 3.71 0.49 -3.14
C PRO A 440 3.14 1.65 -3.95
N GLU A 441 2.37 2.53 -3.30
CA GLU A 441 1.76 3.71 -3.93
C GLU A 441 2.85 4.69 -4.38
N ILE A 442 3.78 5.06 -3.49
CA ILE A 442 4.88 5.97 -3.84
C ILE A 442 5.79 5.40 -4.92
N ARG A 443 6.08 4.09 -4.89
CA ARG A 443 6.86 3.44 -5.97
C ARG A 443 6.16 3.59 -7.32
N ARG A 444 4.87 3.25 -7.36
CA ARG A 444 4.07 3.32 -8.58
C ARG A 444 3.97 4.75 -9.10
N ASP A 445 3.67 5.72 -8.24
CA ASP A 445 3.51 7.12 -8.64
C ASP A 445 4.83 7.72 -9.14
N THR A 446 5.95 7.39 -8.50
CA THR A 446 7.28 7.80 -8.95
C THR A 446 7.58 7.25 -10.35
N LEU A 447 7.29 5.98 -10.60
CA LEU A 447 7.48 5.37 -11.92
C LEU A 447 6.52 5.94 -12.98
N LEU A 448 5.27 6.25 -12.61
CA LEU A 448 4.32 6.93 -13.50
C LEU A 448 4.79 8.33 -13.88
N LEU A 449 5.38 9.08 -12.93
CA LEU A 449 5.98 10.38 -13.22
C LEU A 449 7.17 10.25 -14.18
N LEU A 450 8.03 9.25 -13.99
CA LEU A 450 9.12 8.97 -14.92
C LEU A 450 8.60 8.53 -16.30
N ALA A 451 7.51 7.74 -16.35
CA ALA A 451 6.89 7.31 -17.60
C ALA A 451 6.24 8.45 -18.39
N ALA A 452 5.79 9.51 -17.69
CA ALA A 452 5.22 10.71 -18.30
C ALA A 452 6.28 11.63 -18.93
N LEU A 453 7.56 11.46 -18.59
CA LEU A 453 8.65 12.19 -19.24
C LEU A 453 8.88 11.70 -20.68
N PRO A 454 9.47 12.53 -21.56
CA PRO A 454 9.87 12.07 -22.89
C PRO A 454 10.77 10.84 -22.80
N VAL A 455 10.53 9.85 -23.66
CA VAL A 455 11.28 8.57 -23.69
C VAL A 455 12.80 8.83 -23.68
N GLY A 456 13.51 8.12 -22.80
CA GLY A 456 14.96 8.28 -22.63
C GLY A 456 15.37 9.42 -21.67
N SER A 457 14.42 10.13 -21.05
CA SER A 457 14.72 11.19 -20.09
C SER A 457 14.82 10.65 -18.66
N ALA A 458 15.77 11.18 -17.88
CA ALA A 458 15.85 10.97 -16.44
C ALA A 458 15.31 12.20 -15.70
N GLY A 459 14.43 11.97 -14.73
CA GLY A 459 13.88 13.02 -13.87
C GLY A 459 14.82 13.37 -12.71
N ASP A 460 14.72 14.61 -12.23
CA ASP A 460 15.34 15.05 -10.98
C ASP A 460 14.59 14.48 -9.76
N ALA A 461 15.32 13.92 -8.80
CA ALA A 461 14.73 13.30 -7.60
C ALA A 461 14.07 14.33 -6.66
N GLY A 462 14.62 15.55 -6.59
CA GLY A 462 14.01 16.65 -5.83
C GLY A 462 12.70 17.08 -6.46
N ALA A 463 12.67 17.28 -7.78
CA ALA A 463 11.47 17.64 -8.52
C ALA A 463 10.39 16.55 -8.47
N LEU A 464 10.76 15.26 -8.50
CA LEU A 464 9.83 14.14 -8.24
C LEU A 464 9.21 14.23 -6.84
N THR A 465 10.03 14.54 -5.83
CA THR A 465 9.57 14.71 -4.45
C THR A 465 8.60 15.88 -4.31
N ASP A 466 8.92 17.03 -4.91
CA ASP A 466 8.05 18.21 -4.88
C ASP A 466 6.75 17.98 -5.66
N ARG A 467 6.80 17.25 -6.77
CA ARG A 467 5.61 16.83 -7.53
C ARG A 467 4.68 15.93 -6.73
N LEU A 468 5.23 15.02 -5.90
CA LEU A 468 4.44 14.13 -5.05
C LEU A 468 3.98 14.81 -3.74
N ARG A 469 4.74 15.78 -3.22
CA ARG A 469 4.28 16.69 -2.16
C ARG A 469 3.06 17.48 -2.61
N TRP A 470 3.08 17.98 -3.85
CA TRP A 470 1.93 18.68 -4.43
C TRP A 470 0.74 17.74 -4.65
N ALA A 471 0.97 16.51 -5.13
CA ALA A 471 -0.11 15.54 -5.39
C ALA A 471 -0.79 15.03 -4.10
N HIS A 472 -0.01 14.82 -3.04
CA HIS A 472 -0.46 14.24 -1.77
C HIS A 472 0.13 15.01 -0.57
N PRO A 473 -0.30 16.26 -0.34
CA PRO A 473 0.28 17.16 0.67
C PRO A 473 0.14 16.63 2.10
N LEU A 474 -0.97 15.93 2.40
CA LEU A 474 -1.25 15.40 3.73
C LEU A 474 -0.69 13.99 3.98
N ARG A 475 -0.15 13.30 2.96
CA ARG A 475 0.30 11.90 3.10
C ARG A 475 1.82 11.77 3.11
N GLY A 476 2.31 10.97 4.05
CA GLY A 476 3.66 10.42 4.06
C GLY A 476 4.79 11.34 4.54
N GLY A 477 4.68 12.66 4.45
CA GLY A 477 5.65 13.60 5.01
C GLY A 477 7.11 13.24 4.66
N GLU A 478 8.00 13.24 5.67
CA GLU A 478 9.42 12.86 5.50
C GLU A 478 9.60 11.40 5.05
N LEU A 479 8.68 10.49 5.42
CA LEU A 479 8.74 9.11 4.95
C LEU A 479 8.49 9.03 3.44
N ARG A 480 7.53 9.79 2.89
CA ARG A 480 7.32 9.87 1.43
C ARG A 480 8.59 10.34 0.73
N ASP A 481 9.21 11.41 1.21
CA ASP A 481 10.39 11.98 0.56
C ASP A 481 11.57 10.97 0.51
N ARG A 482 11.76 10.21 1.60
CA ARG A 482 12.72 9.09 1.62
C ARG A 482 12.32 7.94 0.68
N LEU A 483 11.04 7.57 0.65
CA LEU A 483 10.53 6.52 -0.24
C LEU A 483 10.73 6.87 -1.72
N VAL A 484 10.56 8.13 -2.12
CA VAL A 484 10.83 8.58 -3.50
C VAL A 484 12.31 8.37 -3.85
N THR A 485 13.19 8.81 -2.96
CA THR A 485 14.64 8.66 -3.14
C THR A 485 15.03 7.18 -3.27
N TRP A 486 14.59 6.34 -2.33
CA TRP A 486 14.84 4.90 -2.39
C TRP A 486 14.21 4.24 -3.60
N THR A 487 13.04 4.68 -4.05
CA THR A 487 12.39 4.14 -5.25
C THR A 487 13.25 4.37 -6.49
N VAL A 488 13.81 5.56 -6.66
CA VAL A 488 14.67 5.87 -7.82
C VAL A 488 15.94 5.01 -7.80
N ASP A 489 16.55 4.85 -6.62
CA ASP A 489 17.75 4.02 -6.47
C ASP A 489 17.46 2.53 -6.70
N GLU A 490 16.40 2.00 -6.07
CA GLU A 490 15.98 0.60 -6.19
C GLU A 490 15.49 0.25 -7.60
N ALA A 491 14.85 1.20 -8.30
CA ALA A 491 14.45 1.03 -9.71
C ALA A 491 15.65 0.87 -10.64
N GLU A 492 16.75 1.58 -10.40
CA GLU A 492 17.99 1.42 -11.16
C GLU A 492 18.68 0.08 -10.84
N LEU A 493 18.71 -0.31 -9.56
CA LEU A 493 19.27 -1.60 -9.12
C LEU A 493 18.50 -2.79 -9.72
N LEU A 494 17.18 -2.70 -9.82
CA LEU A 494 16.35 -3.72 -10.45
C LEU A 494 16.37 -3.66 -11.98
N GLY A 495 16.92 -2.61 -12.60
CA GLY A 495 16.86 -2.44 -14.05
C GLY A 495 15.47 -2.07 -14.56
N LEU A 496 14.64 -1.40 -13.77
CA LEU A 496 13.46 -0.68 -14.24
C LEU A 496 13.84 0.63 -14.93
N THR A 497 14.89 1.28 -14.42
CA THR A 497 15.54 2.43 -15.05
C THR A 497 16.93 2.07 -15.54
N GLY A 498 17.39 2.75 -16.58
CA GLY A 498 18.75 2.65 -17.09
C GLY A 498 19.36 4.03 -17.19
N ARG A 499 20.37 4.30 -16.38
CA ARG A 499 20.98 5.63 -16.19
C ARG A 499 19.93 6.69 -15.85
N GLY A 500 18.97 6.33 -15.00
CA GLY A 500 17.89 7.20 -14.50
C GLY A 500 16.69 7.39 -15.44
N ALA A 501 16.74 6.90 -16.68
CA ALA A 501 15.59 6.92 -17.58
C ALA A 501 14.78 5.63 -17.45
N LEU A 502 13.45 5.72 -17.40
CA LEU A 502 12.58 4.54 -17.33
C LEU A 502 12.68 3.72 -18.62
N ALA A 503 12.96 2.42 -18.48
CA ALA A 503 13.11 1.54 -19.62
C ALA A 503 11.74 1.23 -20.26
N ARG A 504 11.70 1.14 -21.59
CA ARG A 504 10.44 0.92 -22.32
C ARG A 504 9.84 -0.46 -22.05
N PHE A 505 10.65 -1.45 -21.67
CA PHE A 505 10.14 -2.76 -21.24
C PHE A 505 9.54 -2.74 -19.83
N ALA A 506 9.85 -1.73 -19.01
CA ALA A 506 9.30 -1.58 -17.66
C ALA A 506 7.95 -0.84 -17.64
N VAL A 507 7.64 -0.02 -18.64
CA VAL A 507 6.37 0.71 -18.72
C VAL A 507 5.12 -0.20 -18.64
N PRO A 508 5.04 -1.32 -19.40
CA PRO A 508 3.85 -2.19 -19.34
C PRO A 508 3.63 -2.86 -17.97
N LEU A 509 4.66 -2.92 -17.11
CA LEU A 509 4.52 -3.39 -15.73
C LEU A 509 3.54 -2.51 -14.93
N LEU A 510 3.49 -1.21 -15.22
CA LEU A 510 2.58 -0.27 -14.55
C LEU A 510 1.12 -0.57 -14.92
N ASP A 511 0.84 -1.06 -16.13
CA ASP A 511 -0.51 -1.41 -16.57
C ASP A 511 -0.88 -2.89 -16.30
N GLY A 512 0.06 -3.67 -15.76
CA GLY A 512 -0.12 -5.12 -15.53
C GLY A 512 -0.01 -5.98 -16.80
N ASP A 513 0.56 -5.45 -17.89
CA ASP A 513 0.79 -6.18 -19.14
C ASP A 513 2.12 -6.94 -19.11
N GLU A 514 2.13 -8.00 -18.30
CA GLU A 514 3.29 -8.85 -18.04
C GLU A 514 3.87 -9.49 -19.32
N ALA A 515 3.01 -9.90 -20.26
CA ALA A 515 3.43 -10.53 -21.51
C ALA A 515 4.20 -9.56 -22.43
N SER A 516 3.88 -8.27 -22.39
CA SER A 516 4.63 -7.23 -23.11
C SER A 516 5.98 -6.94 -22.47
N VAL A 517 6.05 -6.96 -21.13
CA VAL A 517 7.31 -6.85 -20.39
C VAL A 517 8.27 -7.97 -20.79
N GLU A 518 7.82 -9.22 -20.71
CA GLU A 518 8.64 -10.40 -21.01
C GLU A 518 9.20 -10.36 -22.44
N ARG A 519 8.34 -10.16 -23.45
CA ARG A 519 8.78 -10.08 -24.86
C ARG A 519 9.79 -8.97 -25.11
N ARG A 520 9.60 -7.80 -24.50
CA ARG A 520 10.48 -6.64 -24.73
C ARG A 520 11.84 -6.84 -24.04
N LEU A 521 11.83 -7.39 -22.82
CA LEU A 521 13.05 -7.66 -22.07
C LEU A 521 13.85 -8.81 -22.69
N ASP A 522 13.20 -9.89 -23.14
CA ASP A 522 13.88 -11.06 -23.70
C ASP A 522 14.79 -10.72 -24.90
N VAL A 523 14.38 -9.78 -25.74
CA VAL A 523 15.17 -9.31 -26.90
C VAL A 523 16.42 -8.53 -26.48
N LEU A 524 16.42 -7.92 -25.28
CA LEU A 524 17.52 -7.10 -24.76
C LEU A 524 18.48 -7.88 -23.87
N LEU A 525 18.06 -9.04 -23.35
CA LEU A 525 18.87 -9.86 -22.48
C LEU A 525 20.01 -10.55 -23.26
N PRO A 526 21.20 -10.71 -22.65
CA PRO A 526 22.28 -11.44 -23.30
C PRO A 526 21.86 -12.90 -23.53
N GLN A 527 22.03 -13.39 -24.76
CA GLN A 527 21.74 -14.77 -25.10
C GLN A 527 22.73 -15.70 -24.37
N PRO A 528 22.24 -16.72 -23.63
CA PRO A 528 23.11 -17.66 -22.93
C PRO A 528 24.02 -18.43 -23.91
N LEU A 529 25.32 -18.33 -23.68
CA LEU A 529 26.36 -19.00 -24.44
C LEU A 529 26.49 -20.46 -23.99
N ASP A 530 26.70 -21.34 -24.94
CA ASP A 530 27.08 -22.74 -24.73
C ASP A 530 28.59 -22.97 -24.90
N GLN A 531 29.36 -21.91 -25.10
CA GLN A 531 30.82 -22.00 -25.28
C GLN A 531 31.59 -20.95 -24.48
N VAL A 532 32.79 -21.32 -24.04
CA VAL A 532 33.80 -20.45 -23.42
C VAL A 532 35.04 -20.35 -24.30
N ILE A 533 35.91 -19.37 -24.03
CA ILE A 533 37.22 -19.24 -24.69
C ILE A 533 38.28 -19.82 -23.75
N LEU A 534 38.89 -20.95 -24.12
CA LEU A 534 39.98 -21.55 -23.35
C LEU A 534 41.33 -20.93 -23.73
N GLN A 535 42.13 -20.58 -22.72
CA GLN A 535 43.44 -19.94 -22.89
C GLN A 535 44.59 -20.82 -22.37
N PRO A 536 45.82 -20.68 -22.92
CA PRO A 536 46.98 -21.51 -22.53
C PRO A 536 47.44 -21.35 -21.08
N ASP A 537 47.00 -20.30 -20.37
CA ASP A 537 47.33 -20.01 -18.97
C ASP A 537 46.36 -20.68 -17.96
N LEU A 538 45.65 -21.72 -18.41
CA LEU A 538 44.66 -22.48 -17.65
C LEU A 538 43.42 -21.67 -17.25
N THR A 539 43.06 -20.66 -18.04
CA THR A 539 41.82 -19.92 -17.84
C THR A 539 40.76 -20.21 -18.92
N ALA A 540 39.49 -20.09 -18.54
CA ALA A 540 38.35 -20.00 -19.44
C ALA A 540 37.67 -18.65 -19.29
N ILE A 541 37.45 -17.95 -20.40
CA ILE A 541 36.74 -16.68 -20.43
C ILE A 541 35.32 -16.91 -20.97
N ALA A 542 34.32 -16.53 -20.18
CA ALA A 542 32.92 -16.48 -20.58
C ALA A 542 32.52 -15.02 -20.87
N PRO A 543 32.42 -14.59 -22.16
CA PRO A 543 32.12 -13.21 -22.52
C PRO A 543 30.65 -12.80 -22.29
N GLY A 544 29.84 -13.72 -21.78
CA GLY A 544 28.43 -13.54 -21.49
C GLY A 544 27.92 -14.66 -20.58
N PRO A 545 26.64 -14.67 -20.22
CA PRO A 545 26.06 -15.70 -19.38
C PRO A 545 26.16 -17.08 -20.05
N LEU A 546 26.53 -18.09 -19.28
CA LEU A 546 26.59 -19.46 -19.76
C LEU A 546 25.26 -20.17 -19.53
N ARG A 547 24.90 -21.10 -20.41
CA ARG A 547 23.79 -22.04 -20.17
C ARG A 547 24.04 -22.81 -18.87
N THR A 548 22.98 -23.07 -18.11
CA THR A 548 23.05 -23.68 -16.77
C THR A 548 23.91 -24.95 -16.70
N PRO A 549 23.81 -25.93 -17.63
CA PRO A 549 24.63 -27.14 -17.56
C PRO A 549 26.15 -26.85 -17.68
N LEU A 550 26.52 -25.90 -18.54
CA LEU A 550 27.90 -25.45 -18.72
C LEU A 550 28.39 -24.70 -17.47
N ALA A 551 27.58 -23.76 -16.95
CA ALA A 551 27.91 -22.99 -15.76
C ALA A 551 28.14 -23.88 -14.52
N GLN A 552 27.22 -24.83 -14.27
CA GLN A 552 27.32 -25.78 -13.16
C GLN A 552 28.57 -26.66 -13.26
N THR A 553 28.87 -27.15 -14.46
CA THR A 553 30.05 -28.00 -14.66
C THR A 553 31.36 -27.21 -14.47
N LEU A 554 31.42 -25.96 -14.97
CA LEU A 554 32.56 -25.08 -14.72
C LEU A 554 32.72 -24.69 -13.25
N ALA A 555 31.62 -24.45 -12.52
CA ALA A 555 31.67 -24.15 -11.08
C ALA A 555 32.27 -25.29 -10.25
N VAL A 556 32.11 -26.54 -10.70
CA VAL A 556 32.74 -27.71 -10.07
C VAL A 556 34.19 -27.87 -10.53
N ALA A 557 34.47 -27.66 -11.83
CA ALA A 557 35.76 -27.99 -12.43
C ALA A 557 36.81 -26.86 -12.41
N ALA A 558 36.42 -25.63 -12.08
CA ALA A 558 37.27 -24.44 -12.08
C ALA A 558 36.90 -23.48 -10.93
N ASP A 559 37.83 -22.61 -10.57
CA ASP A 559 37.62 -21.54 -9.59
C ASP A 559 37.36 -20.20 -10.31
N VAL A 560 36.45 -19.37 -9.78
CA VAL A 560 36.15 -18.07 -10.39
C VAL A 560 37.17 -17.03 -9.91
N GLU A 561 37.92 -16.43 -10.84
CA GLU A 561 38.94 -15.41 -10.53
C GLU A 561 38.37 -13.98 -10.62
N SER A 562 37.47 -13.72 -11.57
CA SER A 562 36.81 -12.42 -11.72
C SER A 562 35.39 -12.56 -12.28
N LYS A 563 34.48 -11.70 -11.80
CA LYS A 563 33.05 -11.63 -12.19
C LYS A 563 32.70 -10.29 -12.87
N GLY A 564 33.59 -9.80 -13.74
CA GLY A 564 33.37 -8.56 -14.50
C GLY A 564 32.45 -8.75 -15.72
N GLY A 565 32.60 -7.88 -16.73
CA GLY A 565 31.88 -7.99 -18.01
C GLY A 565 32.16 -9.29 -18.79
N ALA A 566 33.17 -10.06 -18.38
CA ALA A 566 33.37 -11.46 -18.73
C ALA A 566 33.79 -12.23 -17.48
N THR A 567 33.21 -13.41 -17.25
CA THR A 567 33.60 -14.26 -16.12
C THR A 567 34.87 -15.01 -16.49
N VAL A 568 35.89 -14.91 -15.65
CA VAL A 568 37.17 -15.63 -15.83
C VAL A 568 37.21 -16.78 -14.83
N TYR A 569 37.28 -18.00 -15.35
CA TYR A 569 37.46 -19.22 -14.59
C TYR A 569 38.91 -19.67 -14.70
N ARG A 570 39.50 -20.16 -13.61
CA ARG A 570 40.84 -20.72 -13.55
C ARG A 570 40.78 -22.21 -13.20
N PHE A 571 41.40 -23.04 -14.01
CA PHE A 571 41.56 -24.46 -13.71
C PHE A 571 42.79 -24.65 -12.83
N THR A 572 42.59 -25.32 -11.69
CA THR A 572 43.64 -25.68 -10.73
C THR A 572 43.66 -27.20 -10.56
N PRO A 573 44.77 -27.80 -10.07
CA PRO A 573 44.78 -29.22 -9.70
C PRO A 573 43.64 -29.59 -8.74
N GLU A 574 43.33 -28.71 -7.79
CA GLU A 574 42.26 -28.87 -6.80
C GLU A 574 40.87 -28.82 -7.42
N SER A 575 40.61 -27.87 -8.33
CA SER A 575 39.31 -27.76 -9.01
C SER A 575 39.05 -28.94 -9.95
N VAL A 576 40.06 -29.40 -10.67
CA VAL A 576 39.96 -30.60 -11.52
C VAL A 576 39.72 -31.84 -10.66
N ARG A 577 40.42 -31.97 -9.52
CA ARG A 577 40.19 -33.06 -8.57
C ARG A 577 38.75 -33.03 -8.01
N ARG A 578 38.22 -31.85 -7.68
CA ARG A 578 36.84 -31.65 -7.23
C ARG A 578 35.84 -32.24 -8.23
N ALA A 579 36.05 -32.01 -9.53
CA ALA A 579 35.22 -32.60 -10.57
C ALA A 579 35.31 -34.12 -10.65
N LEU A 580 36.52 -34.70 -10.49
CA LEU A 580 36.69 -36.15 -10.45
C LEU A 580 36.06 -36.78 -9.20
N ASP A 581 36.18 -36.12 -8.04
CA ASP A 581 35.55 -36.53 -6.78
C ASP A 581 34.01 -36.45 -6.84
N ALA A 582 33.47 -35.53 -7.64
CA ALA A 582 32.05 -35.45 -7.98
C ALA A 582 31.58 -36.52 -9.01
N GLY A 583 32.45 -37.46 -9.38
CA GLY A 583 32.11 -38.61 -10.21
C GLY A 583 32.34 -38.45 -11.73
N ARG A 584 32.98 -37.37 -12.18
CA ARG A 584 33.33 -37.17 -13.59
C ARG A 584 34.59 -37.94 -13.97
N SER A 585 34.66 -38.50 -15.17
CA SER A 585 35.90 -39.10 -15.69
C SER A 585 36.76 -38.09 -16.44
N ALA A 586 38.06 -38.38 -16.60
CA ALA A 586 38.97 -37.56 -17.42
C ALA A 586 38.48 -37.45 -18.87
N SER A 587 37.99 -38.55 -19.46
CA SER A 587 37.41 -38.56 -20.80
C SER A 587 36.18 -37.67 -20.92
N GLU A 588 35.32 -37.65 -19.91
CA GLU A 588 34.15 -36.77 -19.88
C GLU A 588 34.55 -35.30 -19.74
N LEU A 589 35.55 -34.98 -18.93
CA LEU A 589 36.08 -33.62 -18.81
C LEU A 589 36.70 -33.14 -20.12
N HIS A 590 37.49 -33.97 -20.81
CA HIS A 590 38.04 -33.63 -22.13
C HIS A 590 36.94 -33.45 -23.17
N ALA A 591 35.95 -34.34 -23.22
CA ALA A 591 34.81 -34.24 -24.13
C ALA A 591 34.01 -32.96 -23.87
N PHE A 592 33.75 -32.65 -22.60
CA PHE A 592 33.05 -31.45 -22.18
C PHE A 592 33.80 -30.17 -22.59
N LEU A 593 35.10 -30.09 -22.30
CA LEU A 593 35.94 -28.94 -22.67
C LEU A 593 36.03 -28.77 -24.19
N ALA A 594 36.07 -29.86 -24.95
CA ALA A 594 36.09 -29.81 -26.41
C ALA A 594 34.75 -29.35 -27.00
N GLU A 595 33.63 -29.81 -26.42
CA GLU A 595 32.27 -29.45 -26.86
C GLU A 595 31.93 -27.98 -26.58
N HIS A 596 32.31 -27.50 -25.39
CA HIS A 596 31.93 -26.17 -24.90
C HIS A 596 33.05 -25.13 -25.03
N SER A 597 34.02 -25.34 -25.94
CA SER A 597 35.08 -24.37 -26.21
C SER A 597 34.99 -23.83 -27.63
N SER A 598 35.05 -22.51 -27.74
CA SER A 598 35.14 -21.77 -29.00
C SER A 598 36.56 -21.80 -29.60
N THR A 599 37.56 -22.20 -28.80
CA THR A 599 38.96 -22.42 -29.19
C THR A 599 39.37 -23.89 -29.00
N PRO A 600 40.40 -24.40 -29.71
CA PRO A 600 40.94 -25.73 -29.41
C PRO A 600 41.40 -25.82 -27.95
N VAL A 601 41.14 -26.95 -27.29
CA VAL A 601 41.56 -27.18 -25.89
C VAL A 601 43.08 -27.03 -25.79
N PRO A 602 43.61 -26.10 -24.97
CA PRO A 602 45.04 -25.89 -24.85
C PRO A 602 45.74 -27.11 -24.25
N GLN A 603 46.87 -27.49 -24.84
CA GLN A 603 47.67 -28.64 -24.39
C GLN A 603 48.02 -28.62 -22.88
N PRO A 604 48.35 -27.46 -22.25
CA PRO A 604 48.57 -27.40 -20.80
C PRO A 604 47.35 -27.85 -19.98
N LEU A 605 46.14 -27.48 -20.41
CA LEU A 605 44.90 -27.86 -19.73
C LEU A 605 44.63 -29.36 -19.88
N SER A 606 44.87 -29.91 -21.07
CA SER A 606 44.76 -31.36 -21.28
C SER A 606 45.72 -32.15 -20.40
N TYR A 607 46.97 -31.68 -20.26
CA TYR A 607 47.95 -32.32 -19.37
C TYR A 607 47.56 -32.23 -17.90
N LEU A 608 47.00 -31.10 -17.45
CA LEU A 608 46.52 -30.95 -16.09
C LEU A 608 45.44 -31.99 -15.77
N VAL A 609 44.43 -32.15 -16.65
CA VAL A 609 43.35 -33.13 -16.48
C VAL A 609 43.91 -34.56 -16.40
N ASP A 610 44.81 -34.93 -17.31
CA ASP A 610 45.41 -36.27 -17.33
C ASP A 610 46.30 -36.56 -16.11
N ASP A 611 47.08 -35.58 -15.65
CA ASP A 611 47.97 -35.73 -14.50
C ASP A 611 47.18 -35.91 -13.20
N VAL A 612 46.13 -35.10 -12.99
CA VAL A 612 45.25 -35.22 -11.83
C VAL A 612 44.49 -36.55 -11.88
N ALA A 613 43.97 -36.96 -13.04
CA ALA A 613 43.27 -38.23 -13.21
C ALA A 613 44.17 -39.46 -12.97
N ARG A 614 45.44 -39.44 -13.38
CA ARG A 614 46.41 -40.52 -13.11
C ARG A 614 46.73 -40.71 -11.63
N ARG A 615 46.56 -39.65 -10.83
CA ARG A 615 46.76 -39.65 -9.37
C ARG A 615 45.46 -39.95 -8.63
N HIS A 616 44.32 -39.63 -9.23
CA HIS A 616 42.98 -39.97 -8.74
C HIS A 616 42.73 -41.48 -8.78
N GLY A 617 42.22 -42.06 -7.70
CA GLY A 617 41.88 -43.50 -7.64
C GLY A 617 43.03 -44.52 -7.52
N ARG A 618 44.29 -44.10 -7.27
CA ARG A 618 45.41 -45.04 -7.00
C ARG A 618 45.23 -45.89 -5.73
N LEU A 619 44.48 -45.36 -4.78
CA LEU A 619 44.02 -46.10 -3.60
C LEU A 619 42.64 -46.66 -3.92
N ARG A 620 42.50 -47.99 -3.85
CA ARG A 620 41.22 -48.67 -4.06
C ARG A 620 40.50 -48.79 -2.73
N ILE A 621 39.31 -48.21 -2.68
CA ILE A 621 38.43 -48.27 -1.53
C ILE A 621 37.37 -49.32 -1.86
N GLY A 622 37.31 -50.38 -1.05
CA GLY A 622 36.14 -51.26 -1.05
C GLY A 622 35.10 -50.68 -0.10
N ALA A 623 33.82 -50.79 -0.43
CA ALA A 623 32.77 -50.47 0.53
C ALA A 623 32.91 -51.42 1.73
N ALA A 624 33.21 -50.87 2.89
CA ALA A 624 32.96 -51.52 4.18
C ALA A 624 31.89 -50.65 4.82
N SER A 625 30.64 -51.06 4.64
CA SER A 625 29.48 -50.32 5.15
C SER A 625 29.53 -50.19 6.67
N ALA A 626 30.17 -51.14 7.35
CA ALA A 626 30.62 -51.01 8.74
C ALA A 626 31.94 -51.76 8.94
N TYR A 627 32.66 -51.44 10.01
CA TYR A 627 33.77 -52.26 10.50
C TYR A 627 33.50 -52.69 11.95
N LEU A 628 34.00 -53.85 12.33
CA LEU A 628 33.96 -54.34 13.71
C LEU A 628 35.40 -54.43 14.19
N ARG A 629 35.67 -53.82 15.34
CA ARG A 629 36.95 -53.91 16.03
C ARG A 629 36.75 -54.68 17.34
N CYS A 630 37.58 -55.69 17.57
CA CYS A 630 37.60 -56.43 18.83
C CYS A 630 39.03 -56.79 19.19
N ASP A 631 39.40 -56.60 20.46
CA ASP A 631 40.75 -56.90 20.94
C ASP A 631 40.99 -58.42 21.13
N ASP A 632 39.94 -59.24 21.01
CA ASP A 632 39.98 -60.70 21.04
C ASP A 632 39.79 -61.28 19.63
N ASP A 633 40.88 -61.79 19.06
CA ASP A 633 40.91 -62.43 17.74
C ASP A 633 40.00 -63.67 17.67
N ALA A 634 39.99 -64.49 18.74
CA ALA A 634 39.22 -65.72 18.79
C ALA A 634 37.71 -65.45 18.69
N LEU A 635 37.25 -64.33 19.26
CA LEU A 635 35.86 -63.88 19.16
C LEU A 635 35.48 -63.48 17.73
N LEU A 636 36.39 -62.87 16.98
CA LEU A 636 36.14 -62.52 15.57
C LEU A 636 36.13 -63.76 14.66
N ASP A 637 36.96 -64.77 14.98
CA ASP A 637 36.91 -66.06 14.29
C ASP A 637 35.63 -66.83 14.60
N GLU A 638 35.18 -66.83 15.85
CA GLU A 638 33.87 -67.39 16.22
C GLU A 638 32.74 -66.69 15.46
N LEU A 639 32.78 -65.35 15.38
CA LEU A 639 31.78 -64.56 14.67
C LEU A 639 31.79 -64.81 13.15
N LEU A 640 32.96 -65.01 12.54
CA LEU A 640 33.09 -65.39 11.13
C LEU A 640 32.58 -66.81 10.85
N ALA A 641 32.70 -67.72 11.83
CA ALA A 641 32.23 -69.10 11.74
C ALA A 641 30.72 -69.25 12.04
N ASP A 642 30.11 -68.31 12.77
CA ASP A 642 28.69 -68.35 13.12
C ASP A 642 27.80 -68.10 11.89
N ARG A 643 27.00 -69.11 11.54
CA ARG A 643 26.06 -69.04 10.41
C ARG A 643 25.02 -67.94 10.54
N ARG A 644 24.71 -67.47 11.76
CA ARG A 644 23.79 -66.36 12.01
C ARG A 644 24.34 -65.00 11.55
N ALA A 645 25.67 -64.87 11.39
CA ALA A 645 26.35 -63.68 10.90
C ALA A 645 26.51 -63.64 9.37
N ALA A 646 26.14 -64.70 8.64
CA ALA A 646 26.34 -64.80 7.19
C ALA A 646 25.69 -63.65 6.39
N GLN A 647 24.57 -63.11 6.89
CA GLN A 647 23.86 -61.99 6.26
C GLN A 647 24.63 -60.66 6.34
N LEU A 648 25.56 -60.52 7.29
CA LEU A 648 26.41 -59.33 7.46
C LEU A 648 27.57 -59.28 6.46
N ARG A 649 27.81 -60.39 5.74
CA ARG A 649 28.90 -60.55 4.76
C ARG A 649 30.24 -60.04 5.28
N LEU A 650 30.61 -60.53 6.46
CA LEU A 650 31.83 -60.16 7.14
C LEU A 650 33.06 -60.62 6.36
N ARG A 651 34.06 -59.75 6.27
CA ARG A 651 35.35 -60.01 5.63
C ARG A 651 36.46 -59.56 6.57
N ARG A 652 37.44 -60.44 6.81
CA ARG A 652 38.59 -60.10 7.64
C ARG A 652 39.48 -59.06 6.93
N LEU A 653 39.75 -57.95 7.60
CA LEU A 653 40.69 -56.91 7.13
C LEU A 653 42.02 -56.96 7.89
N ALA A 654 41.98 -57.30 9.18
CA ALA A 654 43.14 -57.47 10.06
C ALA A 654 42.81 -58.47 11.20
N PRO A 655 43.78 -58.89 12.03
CA PRO A 655 43.52 -59.81 13.13
C PRO A 655 42.43 -59.35 14.11
N THR A 656 42.35 -58.04 14.37
CA THR A 656 41.35 -57.47 15.29
C THR A 656 40.23 -56.70 14.58
N VAL A 657 40.13 -56.81 13.24
CA VAL A 657 39.20 -55.99 12.43
C VAL A 657 38.50 -56.79 11.33
N LEU A 658 37.17 -56.75 11.34
CA LEU A 658 36.30 -57.22 10.25
C LEU A 658 35.65 -56.04 9.53
N ALA A 659 35.42 -56.16 8.23
CA ALA A 659 34.52 -55.30 7.47
C ALA A 659 33.20 -56.03 7.19
N ALA A 660 32.08 -55.33 7.37
CA ALA A 660 30.76 -55.76 6.97
C ALA A 660 30.32 -55.02 5.70
N GLN A 661 29.55 -55.68 4.85
CA GLN A 661 28.90 -55.03 3.70
C GLN A 661 27.52 -54.46 4.07
N ALA A 662 27.00 -54.82 5.24
CA ALA A 662 25.79 -54.25 5.82
C ALA A 662 26.08 -52.94 6.57
N ASP A 663 25.12 -52.02 6.59
CA ASP A 663 25.26 -50.74 7.26
C ASP A 663 25.47 -50.89 8.79
N PRO A 664 26.07 -49.90 9.47
CA PRO A 664 26.41 -50.02 10.88
C PRO A 664 25.21 -50.29 11.78
N ALA A 665 24.02 -49.77 11.44
CA ALA A 665 22.82 -49.97 12.24
C ALA A 665 22.28 -51.41 12.12
N ALA A 666 22.29 -51.98 10.91
CA ALA A 666 21.96 -53.38 10.67
C ALA A 666 22.94 -54.33 11.37
N VAL A 667 24.25 -54.03 11.30
CA VAL A 667 25.30 -54.81 11.98
C VAL A 667 25.12 -54.76 13.50
N LEU A 668 24.92 -53.58 14.09
CA LEU A 668 24.66 -53.41 15.52
C LEU A 668 23.43 -54.19 15.99
N THR A 669 22.36 -54.15 15.19
CA THR A 669 21.08 -54.81 15.52
C THR A 669 21.23 -56.34 15.49
N GLN A 670 21.86 -56.87 14.44
CA GLN A 670 22.04 -58.31 14.28
C GLN A 670 22.98 -58.90 15.34
N LEU A 671 24.08 -58.22 15.66
CA LEU A 671 25.01 -58.68 16.69
C LEU A 671 24.37 -58.72 18.09
N ARG A 672 23.51 -57.74 18.42
CA ARG A 672 22.72 -57.76 19.66
C ARG A 672 21.76 -58.94 19.71
N ALA A 673 21.10 -59.24 18.60
CA ALA A 673 20.22 -60.40 18.48
C ALA A 673 20.97 -61.74 18.63
N MET A 674 22.26 -61.77 18.26
CA MET A 674 23.13 -62.94 18.43
C MET A 674 23.70 -63.10 19.86
N GLY A 675 23.48 -62.12 20.74
CA GLY A 675 23.92 -62.12 22.14
C GLY A 675 25.18 -61.29 22.43
N TYR A 676 25.71 -60.54 21.45
CA TYR A 676 26.87 -59.67 21.61
C TYR A 676 26.47 -58.25 22.02
N ALA A 677 27.41 -57.47 22.59
CA ALA A 677 27.16 -56.10 23.06
C ALA A 677 28.03 -55.04 22.33
N PRO A 678 27.73 -54.70 21.06
CA PRO A 678 28.55 -53.74 20.29
C PRO A 678 28.16 -52.27 20.52
N ALA A 679 29.14 -51.37 20.37
CA ALA A 679 29.00 -49.92 20.40
C ALA A 679 29.27 -49.30 19.01
N ALA A 680 28.57 -48.21 18.67
CA ALA A 680 28.78 -47.50 17.40
C ALA A 680 30.02 -46.62 17.49
N GLU A 681 30.96 -46.72 16.55
CA GLU A 681 32.12 -45.82 16.46
C GLU A 681 31.90 -44.78 15.33
N SER A 682 32.61 -43.67 15.45
CA SER A 682 32.70 -42.51 14.59
C SER A 682 33.81 -42.63 13.57
N ALA A 683 33.83 -41.71 12.61
CA ALA A 683 34.94 -41.58 11.67
C ALA A 683 36.29 -41.21 12.34
N GLU A 684 36.30 -40.65 13.55
CA GLU A 684 37.53 -40.33 14.30
C GLU A 684 37.93 -41.42 15.33
N GLY A 685 37.18 -42.53 15.44
CA GLY A 685 37.40 -43.60 16.43
C GLY A 685 36.74 -43.36 17.80
N ASP A 686 36.15 -42.18 18.01
CA ASP A 686 35.17 -41.90 19.09
C ASP A 686 33.78 -42.46 18.72
N VAL A 687 32.68 -42.21 19.43
CA VAL A 687 31.32 -42.66 19.03
C VAL A 687 30.57 -41.48 18.37
N LEU A 688 30.21 -41.50 17.07
CA LEU A 688 29.63 -40.31 16.35
C LEU A 688 28.53 -40.59 15.29
N ILE A 689 27.87 -39.47 14.94
CA ILE A 689 26.63 -39.23 14.15
C ILE A 689 27.00 -38.32 12.91
N SER A 690 26.36 -38.45 11.72
CA SER A 690 26.83 -38.03 10.35
C SER A 690 26.40 -36.64 9.75
N ARG A 691 27.02 -36.23 8.60
CA ARG A 691 26.98 -34.93 7.84
C ARG A 691 25.82 -34.75 6.79
N PRO A 692 25.52 -33.51 6.29
CA PRO A 692 24.22 -33.15 5.66
C PRO A 692 24.19 -32.80 4.15
N ASP A 693 23.01 -33.02 3.53
CA ASP A 693 22.55 -32.64 2.18
C ASP A 693 22.19 -31.14 2.04
N ALA A 694 22.02 -30.65 0.80
CA ALA A 694 21.55 -29.29 0.50
C ALA A 694 20.21 -28.99 1.16
N ARG A 695 20.13 -27.89 1.94
CA ARG A 695 18.97 -27.56 2.76
C ARG A 695 17.91 -26.82 1.94
N ARG A 696 16.66 -27.25 2.08
CA ARG A 696 15.44 -26.56 1.61
C ARG A 696 14.46 -26.46 2.76
N THR A 697 13.63 -25.43 2.75
CA THR A 697 12.45 -25.42 3.62
C THR A 697 11.38 -26.37 3.08
N PRO A 698 10.39 -26.78 3.90
CA PRO A 698 9.10 -27.22 3.39
C PRO A 698 8.45 -26.13 2.51
N PRO A 699 7.41 -26.44 1.70
CA PRO A 699 6.65 -25.43 0.98
C PRO A 699 6.15 -24.30 1.91
N ARG A 700 6.37 -23.04 1.52
CA ARG A 700 5.98 -21.85 2.27
C ARG A 700 5.24 -20.86 1.39
N THR A 701 4.35 -20.10 1.99
CA THR A 701 3.64 -18.99 1.33
C THR A 701 4.45 -17.70 1.50
N PRO A 702 4.62 -16.88 0.44
CA PRO A 702 5.24 -15.57 0.57
C PRO A 702 4.48 -14.67 1.55
N PRO A 703 5.16 -13.71 2.21
CA PRO A 703 4.49 -12.74 3.07
C PRO A 703 3.52 -11.88 2.25
N ALA A 704 2.31 -11.70 2.76
CA ALA A 704 1.32 -10.83 2.12
C ALA A 704 1.62 -9.36 2.40
N PRO A 705 1.54 -8.45 1.39
CA PRO A 705 1.61 -7.01 1.61
C PRO A 705 0.56 -6.52 2.61
N VAL A 706 0.89 -5.48 3.38
CA VAL A 706 0.01 -4.88 4.41
C VAL A 706 -0.47 -3.50 3.96
N PRO A 707 -1.45 -3.40 3.05
CA PRO A 707 -1.90 -2.13 2.49
C PRO A 707 -2.55 -1.22 3.54
N ASP A 708 -2.56 0.09 3.27
CA ASP A 708 -3.27 1.07 4.10
C ASP A 708 -4.72 1.20 3.61
N GLY A 709 -5.66 1.01 4.53
CA GLY A 709 -7.07 1.20 4.26
C GLY A 709 -7.78 -0.01 3.65
N PRO A 710 -9.03 0.18 3.19
CA PRO A 710 -9.84 -0.89 2.62
C PRO A 710 -9.25 -1.40 1.30
N PRO A 711 -9.57 -2.64 0.90
CA PRO A 711 -9.10 -3.20 -0.36
C PRO A 711 -9.55 -2.33 -1.55
N PRO A 712 -8.79 -2.33 -2.66
CA PRO A 712 -9.17 -1.59 -3.85
C PRO A 712 -10.52 -2.08 -4.39
N VAL A 713 -11.36 -1.13 -4.81
CA VAL A 713 -12.70 -1.44 -5.32
C VAL A 713 -12.60 -1.92 -6.76
N THR A 714 -13.09 -3.13 -7.04
CA THR A 714 -13.15 -3.64 -8.41
C THR A 714 -14.32 -3.01 -9.17
N PRO A 715 -14.25 -2.89 -10.52
CA PRO A 715 -15.37 -2.41 -11.32
C PRO A 715 -16.66 -3.23 -11.10
N ALA A 716 -16.52 -4.54 -10.88
CA ALA A 716 -17.63 -5.43 -10.55
C ALA A 716 -18.28 -5.08 -9.20
N LEU A 717 -17.46 -4.81 -8.17
CA LEU A 717 -17.95 -4.38 -6.86
C LEU A 717 -18.64 -3.01 -6.92
N VAL A 718 -18.11 -2.05 -7.68
CA VAL A 718 -18.77 -0.75 -7.91
C VAL A 718 -20.13 -0.95 -8.54
N SER A 719 -20.23 -1.76 -9.61
CA SER A 719 -21.50 -2.02 -10.29
C SER A 719 -22.52 -2.69 -9.36
N ALA A 720 -22.10 -3.67 -8.56
CA ALA A 720 -22.96 -4.33 -7.59
C ALA A 720 -23.44 -3.35 -6.50
N ALA A 721 -22.54 -2.50 -5.99
CA ALA A 721 -22.86 -1.49 -4.98
C ALA A 721 -23.87 -0.46 -5.49
N LEU A 722 -23.71 0.02 -6.73
CA LEU A 722 -24.67 0.95 -7.35
C LEU A 722 -26.06 0.34 -7.47
N LYS A 723 -26.16 -0.92 -7.92
CA LYS A 723 -27.44 -1.63 -8.02
C LYS A 723 -28.11 -1.74 -6.65
N ALA A 724 -27.36 -2.08 -5.60
CA ALA A 724 -27.88 -2.16 -4.24
C ALA A 724 -28.38 -0.79 -3.74
N ILE A 725 -27.55 0.25 -3.86
CA ILE A 725 -27.89 1.63 -3.43
C ILE A 725 -29.15 2.14 -4.13
N ARG A 726 -29.27 1.94 -5.45
CA ARG A 726 -30.43 2.38 -6.23
C ARG A 726 -31.68 1.55 -5.97
N ALA A 727 -31.52 0.26 -5.65
CA ALA A 727 -32.64 -0.56 -5.23
C ALA A 727 -33.18 -0.10 -3.86
N GLY A 728 -32.28 0.10 -2.88
CA GLY A 728 -32.67 0.60 -1.56
C GLY A 728 -33.25 2.01 -1.58
N ASP A 729 -32.69 2.92 -2.38
CA ASP A 729 -33.22 4.29 -2.50
C ASP A 729 -34.60 4.34 -3.18
N ARG A 730 -34.87 3.45 -4.16
CA ARG A 730 -36.22 3.29 -4.72
C ARG A 730 -37.19 2.72 -3.69
N ALA A 731 -36.79 1.71 -2.93
CA ALA A 731 -37.62 1.15 -1.85
C ALA A 731 -37.96 2.21 -0.78
N ALA A 732 -36.98 3.03 -0.40
CA ALA A 732 -37.15 4.08 0.61
C ALA A 732 -37.96 5.31 0.14
N THR A 733 -38.18 5.48 -1.17
CA THR A 733 -38.88 6.65 -1.74
C THR A 733 -40.30 6.34 -2.24
N VAL A 734 -40.70 5.07 -2.28
CA VAL A 734 -42.10 4.68 -2.55
C VAL A 734 -42.94 4.99 -1.30
N PRO A 735 -43.99 5.82 -1.39
CA PRO A 735 -44.87 6.07 -0.25
C PRO A 735 -45.50 4.75 0.19
N HIS A 736 -45.19 4.35 1.42
CA HIS A 736 -45.82 3.21 2.05
C HIS A 736 -47.32 3.46 2.17
N ARG A 737 -48.10 2.58 1.53
CA ARG A 737 -49.53 2.46 1.78
C ARG A 737 -49.65 1.48 2.95
N ASP A 738 -50.19 1.93 4.07
CA ASP A 738 -50.52 1.03 5.20
C ASP A 738 -51.42 -0.10 4.69
N VAL A 739 -50.83 -1.28 4.46
CA VAL A 739 -51.60 -2.48 4.18
C VAL A 739 -51.86 -3.14 5.52
N THR A 740 -53.01 -2.82 6.12
CA THR A 740 -53.52 -3.55 7.28
C THR A 740 -54.05 -4.91 6.82
N PRO A 741 -53.42 -6.05 7.15
CA PRO A 741 -53.91 -7.35 6.71
C PRO A 741 -55.20 -7.69 7.47
N GLY A 742 -56.26 -8.07 6.75
CA GLY A 742 -57.50 -8.56 7.34
C GLY A 742 -57.51 -10.09 7.46
N GLY A 743 -57.37 -10.64 8.68
CA GLY A 743 -57.58 -12.06 8.98
C GLY A 743 -56.57 -12.67 9.97
N PRO A 744 -56.67 -13.97 10.30
CA PRO A 744 -55.61 -14.70 11.01
C PRO A 744 -54.62 -15.37 10.04
N LEU A 745 -53.30 -15.22 10.30
CA LEU A 745 -52.21 -15.88 9.56
C LEU A 745 -52.33 -17.43 9.63
N PRO A 746 -52.26 -18.16 8.50
CA PRO A 746 -52.18 -19.62 8.51
C PRO A 746 -50.83 -20.09 9.08
N ARG A 747 -50.85 -21.19 9.85
CA ARG A 747 -49.60 -21.85 10.28
C ARG A 747 -49.06 -22.67 9.12
N THR A 748 -47.92 -22.26 8.56
CA THR A 748 -47.24 -23.00 7.49
C THR A 748 -46.08 -23.84 8.03
N PRO A 749 -45.83 -25.05 7.49
CA PRO A 749 -44.61 -25.81 7.75
C PRO A 749 -43.35 -25.02 7.36
N ALA A 750 -42.22 -25.31 8.02
CA ALA A 750 -40.97 -24.58 7.80
C ALA A 750 -40.45 -24.63 6.35
N ALA A 751 -40.67 -25.75 5.64
CA ALA A 751 -40.26 -25.90 4.24
C ALA A 751 -41.07 -25.00 3.29
N GLU A 752 -42.37 -24.86 3.54
CA GLU A 752 -43.26 -23.98 2.78
C GLU A 752 -42.96 -22.51 3.10
N THR A 753 -42.69 -22.21 4.37
CA THR A 753 -42.27 -20.86 4.80
C THR A 753 -40.99 -20.41 4.09
N LEU A 754 -40.00 -21.29 4.03
CA LEU A 754 -38.75 -21.00 3.32
C LEU A 754 -38.99 -20.81 1.82
N ALA A 755 -39.81 -21.66 1.19
CA ALA A 755 -40.11 -21.57 -0.23
C ALA A 755 -40.81 -20.25 -0.58
N THR A 756 -41.84 -19.84 0.18
CA THR A 756 -42.55 -18.57 -0.02
C THR A 756 -41.61 -17.37 0.18
N LEU A 757 -40.75 -17.39 1.21
CA LEU A 757 -39.79 -16.31 1.45
C LEU A 757 -38.71 -16.24 0.36
N GLN A 758 -38.26 -17.38 -0.17
CA GLN A 758 -37.30 -17.41 -1.28
C GLN A 758 -37.94 -16.91 -2.58
N THR A 759 -39.19 -17.27 -2.85
CA THR A 759 -39.95 -16.74 -3.99
C THR A 759 -40.12 -15.23 -3.87
N ALA A 760 -40.50 -14.74 -2.69
CA ALA A 760 -40.66 -13.30 -2.41
C ALA A 760 -39.35 -12.51 -2.55
N VAL A 761 -38.18 -13.09 -2.21
CA VAL A 761 -36.87 -12.47 -2.52
C VAL A 761 -36.64 -12.33 -4.02
N LEU A 762 -37.11 -13.30 -4.82
CA LEU A 762 -36.92 -13.30 -6.28
C LEU A 762 -37.89 -12.34 -6.98
N THR A 763 -39.14 -12.24 -6.49
CA THR A 763 -40.17 -11.39 -7.08
C THR A 763 -40.17 -9.96 -6.51
N GLY A 764 -39.63 -9.79 -5.29
CA GLY A 764 -39.66 -8.53 -4.55
C GLY A 764 -41.01 -8.25 -3.89
N ASP A 765 -41.89 -9.24 -3.78
CA ASP A 765 -43.24 -9.05 -3.24
C ASP A 765 -43.24 -9.03 -1.70
N PRO A 766 -44.03 -8.15 -1.07
CA PRO A 766 -44.20 -8.15 0.38
C PRO A 766 -44.97 -9.38 0.83
N VAL A 767 -44.51 -9.97 1.94
CA VAL A 767 -45.15 -11.13 2.57
C VAL A 767 -45.50 -10.82 4.01
N TRP A 768 -46.61 -11.40 4.44
CA TRP A 768 -47.08 -11.27 5.81
C TRP A 768 -46.59 -12.47 6.63
N ILE A 769 -45.89 -12.21 7.74
CA ILE A 769 -45.35 -13.25 8.61
C ILE A 769 -45.89 -13.12 10.04
N GLY A 770 -46.03 -14.27 10.71
CA GLY A 770 -46.13 -14.34 12.17
C GLY A 770 -44.74 -14.62 12.75
N TYR A 771 -44.29 -13.83 13.73
CA TYR A 771 -42.99 -13.98 14.37
C TYR A 771 -43.09 -14.01 15.89
N VAL A 772 -42.33 -14.89 16.54
CA VAL A 772 -42.25 -14.97 18.01
C VAL A 772 -40.92 -14.40 18.48
N ASN A 773 -40.99 -13.30 19.25
CA ASN A 773 -39.84 -12.62 19.82
C ASN A 773 -39.16 -13.46 20.92
N ALA A 774 -37.97 -13.04 21.34
CA ALA A 774 -37.20 -13.75 22.39
C ALA A 774 -37.96 -13.90 23.72
N ASP A 775 -38.88 -12.97 24.01
CA ASP A 775 -39.72 -12.98 25.22
C ASP A 775 -41.00 -13.85 25.08
N GLY A 776 -41.14 -14.59 23.98
CA GLY A 776 -42.29 -15.47 23.72
C GLY A 776 -43.54 -14.76 23.22
N ALA A 777 -43.52 -13.45 23.05
CA ALA A 777 -44.63 -12.69 22.47
C ALA A 777 -44.69 -12.89 20.95
N ALA A 778 -45.84 -13.33 20.45
CA ALA A 778 -46.12 -13.43 19.02
C ALA A 778 -46.56 -12.06 18.49
N ARG A 779 -45.89 -11.59 17.43
CA ARG A 779 -46.22 -10.40 16.66
C ARG A 779 -46.39 -10.76 15.19
N GLN A 780 -47.10 -9.91 14.46
CA GLN A 780 -47.29 -10.04 13.03
C GLN A 780 -46.53 -8.92 12.36
N HIS A 781 -45.85 -9.24 11.26
CA HIS A 781 -45.03 -8.30 10.51
C HIS A 781 -45.35 -8.44 9.03
N VAL A 782 -45.49 -7.32 8.33
CA VAL A 782 -45.49 -7.31 6.87
C VAL A 782 -44.07 -6.96 6.46
N ILE A 783 -43.41 -7.88 5.76
CA ILE A 783 -42.00 -7.77 5.46
C ILE A 783 -41.74 -7.88 3.96
N GLU A 784 -40.75 -7.15 3.47
CA GLU A 784 -40.20 -7.31 2.13
C GLU A 784 -38.85 -8.03 2.25
N PRO A 785 -38.81 -9.36 2.01
CA PRO A 785 -37.61 -10.14 2.22
C PRO A 785 -36.56 -9.81 1.15
N VAL A 786 -35.40 -9.34 1.61
CA VAL A 786 -34.26 -8.97 0.75
C VAL A 786 -33.33 -10.15 0.55
N ARG A 787 -33.17 -10.99 1.58
CA ARG A 787 -32.25 -12.14 1.55
C ARG A 787 -32.68 -13.23 2.51
N VAL A 788 -32.58 -14.49 2.06
CA VAL A 788 -32.81 -15.70 2.87
C VAL A 788 -31.59 -16.62 2.78
N GLU A 789 -30.77 -16.65 3.82
CA GLU A 789 -29.58 -17.51 3.89
C GLU A 789 -29.29 -17.94 5.34
N GLY A 790 -28.68 -19.11 5.52
CA GLY A 790 -28.16 -19.53 6.84
C GLY A 790 -29.21 -19.63 7.96
N GLY A 791 -30.49 -19.85 7.63
CA GLY A 791 -31.56 -19.96 8.64
C GLY A 791 -32.09 -18.62 9.17
N ILE A 792 -31.71 -17.51 8.54
CA ILE A 792 -32.23 -16.16 8.81
C ILE A 792 -32.79 -15.53 7.54
N VAL A 793 -33.75 -14.63 7.74
CA VAL A 793 -34.35 -13.78 6.71
C VAL A 793 -34.04 -12.35 7.08
N THR A 794 -33.40 -11.61 6.19
CA THR A 794 -33.23 -10.16 6.32
C THR A 794 -34.29 -9.51 5.46
N ALA A 795 -35.14 -8.69 6.07
CA ALA A 795 -36.29 -8.11 5.42
C ALA A 795 -36.58 -6.71 5.94
N PHE A 796 -37.06 -5.84 5.07
CA PHE A 796 -37.58 -4.54 5.48
C PHE A 796 -38.94 -4.76 6.16
N ASP A 797 -39.08 -4.32 7.40
CA ASP A 797 -40.35 -4.40 8.13
C ASP A 797 -41.17 -3.15 7.86
N GLN A 798 -42.32 -3.30 7.22
CA GLN A 798 -43.17 -2.17 6.87
C GLN A 798 -43.77 -1.49 8.10
N ALA A 799 -43.91 -2.19 9.24
CA ALA A 799 -44.50 -1.62 10.44
C ALA A 799 -43.51 -0.77 11.26
N ASP A 800 -42.25 -1.18 11.30
CA ASP A 800 -41.18 -0.51 12.06
C ASP A 800 -40.28 0.38 11.17
N GLU A 801 -40.52 0.41 9.86
CA GLU A 801 -39.77 1.15 8.83
C GLU A 801 -38.24 0.93 8.87
N GLU A 802 -37.80 -0.23 9.35
CA GLU A 802 -36.39 -0.58 9.52
C GLU A 802 -36.08 -1.99 8.95
N MET A 803 -34.81 -2.22 8.61
CA MET A 803 -34.33 -3.53 8.19
C MET A 803 -34.19 -4.46 9.42
N HIS A 804 -35.03 -5.49 9.49
CA HIS A 804 -35.00 -6.48 10.56
C HIS A 804 -34.45 -7.83 10.10
N THR A 805 -33.82 -8.54 11.03
CA THR A 805 -33.36 -9.92 10.82
C THR A 805 -34.25 -10.88 11.60
N PHE A 806 -35.02 -11.68 10.88
CA PHE A 806 -35.91 -12.70 11.43
C PHE A 806 -35.25 -14.07 11.36
N ARG A 807 -35.33 -14.84 12.45
CA ARG A 807 -34.86 -16.24 12.46
C ARG A 807 -35.98 -17.13 11.91
N LEU A 808 -35.69 -17.94 10.89
CA LEU A 808 -36.70 -18.78 10.22
C LEU A 808 -37.45 -19.69 11.19
N HIS A 809 -36.78 -20.28 12.17
CA HIS A 809 -37.41 -21.16 13.17
C HIS A 809 -38.34 -20.44 14.16
N ARG A 810 -38.37 -19.10 14.15
CA ARG A 810 -39.27 -18.27 14.97
C ARG A 810 -40.43 -17.68 14.17
N ILE A 811 -40.47 -17.96 12.86
CA ILE A 811 -41.60 -17.62 12.00
C ILE A 811 -42.65 -18.72 12.18
N THR A 812 -43.86 -18.34 12.61
CA THR A 812 -44.97 -19.26 12.92
C THR A 812 -45.90 -19.49 11.74
N GLY A 813 -45.81 -18.64 10.72
CA GLY A 813 -46.54 -18.76 9.46
C GLY A 813 -46.16 -17.63 8.51
N VAL A 814 -46.38 -17.86 7.21
CA VAL A 814 -46.21 -16.86 6.15
C VAL A 814 -47.39 -16.95 5.19
N ALA A 815 -47.85 -15.80 4.70
CA ALA A 815 -48.84 -15.70 3.65
C ALA A 815 -48.44 -14.60 2.67
N GLU A 816 -48.73 -14.80 1.39
CA GLU A 816 -48.67 -13.74 0.39
C GLU A 816 -49.80 -12.74 0.66
N LEU A 817 -49.52 -11.45 0.51
CA LEU A 817 -50.57 -10.44 0.57
C LEU A 817 -51.40 -10.56 -0.71
N ALA A 818 -52.71 -10.76 -0.57
CA ALA A 818 -53.61 -10.80 -1.71
C ALA A 818 -53.49 -9.47 -2.49
N GLN A 819 -53.13 -9.57 -3.77
CA GLN A 819 -53.21 -8.44 -4.69
C GLN A 819 -54.69 -8.16 -4.94
N ASP A 820 -55.21 -7.03 -4.45
CA ASP A 820 -56.50 -6.54 -4.93
C ASP A 820 -56.34 -6.18 -6.42
N GLU A 821 -57.11 -6.83 -7.30
CA GLU A 821 -57.21 -6.47 -8.72
C GLU A 821 -57.79 -5.05 -8.87
N ALA A 822 -56.91 -4.06 -9.12
CA ALA A 822 -57.04 -2.91 -10.04
C ALA A 822 -56.27 -1.66 -9.57
#